data_AF-A0A355AY92-F1
#
_entry.id   AF-A0A355AY92-F1
#
_cell.length_a   1.000
_cell.length_b   1.000
_cell.length_c   1.000
_cell.angle_alpha   90.00
_cell.angle_beta   90.00
_cell.angle_gamma   90.00
#
_symmetry.space_group_name_H-M   'P 1'
#
loop_
_entity.id
_entity.type
_entity.pdbx_description
1 polymer ?
#
loop_
_entity_poly.entity_id
_entity_poly.type
_entity_poly.pdbx_seq_one_letter_code
_entity_poly.pdbx_strand_id
1 'polypeptide(L)'
;MHSGGWVFDVYPEPGGMALWLVGEAGESRKFHVPFTPSFYLDAAPEGLLRYLARIGVPTEIRESRRRHLDSGDEVSVAEVKVGEAPLYAGVVASLQRRFPERDFFTCDIEVESLFFYETGLFPLARIEAEAGADGRLLAWEMRDDPWSPAYALPPLTIMELGLEDAAAHPKQLAAGSGSGARGGLSVRIEGREYVIEPGFEARELTRLIERHDPHVILTEWGDDYLLAALSRLPDFGRIPFHRGGGALARRGRARSYYTYGKVVYSAPSYFFRGRWHLDRRSSFVVHESGLEGLFELARLSKKTVQRAARLSTGSIISAMQLEVVIGDGCLVPWRKGTVEEPKTAEELLTIDKGGLTYQPRPGLYENVGEIDFSSMYPTLMSEYNLSPETMNCACCAPVAGAGTVPEAGYHTCRRRRGFVPRTIAPLLEKRLDYKRRMRRAADPALREALDRRQRGIKWLLVTCFGYLGYKNARFGRIEAHEATTALGREKLLQAKEVAEARGYAMLHALTDCVWVAKEGASEADYRALSRDISRATGIAAELEGVYRWLAFVPSRGNSRVGVPNRFFGVFGDGETKIRGIELRRSDTAPLIRRVQEEMLGALFGAADAAAYRALAPRLLEMLEGELIGLREGRVDVRQLAVTRRLSREPHEYKAAGAAALAAGEMLSLGVKLRAGEKIELIFTDARAKFPGDRAKALALWDGSRGYDAEWYAEELFKAAASLLFPVGLGSGDLKKRFPP
;
A
#
# COMPACT_ATOMS: atom_id res chain seq x y z
N MET A 1 9.72 -36.13 19.96
CA MET A 1 10.97 -35.37 19.66
C MET A 1 10.73 -33.91 19.99
N HIS A 2 11.67 -33.23 20.67
CA HIS A 2 11.61 -31.78 20.85
C HIS A 2 12.20 -31.11 19.61
N SER A 3 11.47 -30.18 19.01
CA SER A 3 11.91 -29.41 17.85
C SER A 3 11.60 -27.94 18.09
N GLY A 4 12.63 -27.11 18.23
CA GLY A 4 12.51 -25.66 18.27
C GLY A 4 12.62 -25.06 16.87
N GLY A 5 11.92 -23.95 16.62
CA GLY A 5 12.03 -23.24 15.35
C GLY A 5 11.02 -22.12 15.18
N TRP A 6 11.03 -21.51 13.99
CA TRP A 6 10.09 -20.46 13.60
C TRP A 6 8.96 -21.03 12.76
N VAL A 7 7.72 -20.64 13.05
CA VAL A 7 6.53 -20.96 12.25
C VAL A 7 6.66 -20.34 10.86
N PHE A 8 7.08 -21.12 9.88
CA PHE A 8 7.42 -20.66 8.55
C PHE A 8 6.24 -20.70 7.58
N ASP A 9 5.52 -21.81 7.48
CA ASP A 9 4.39 -21.89 6.53
C ASP A 9 3.26 -22.70 7.10
N VAL A 10 2.02 -22.27 6.83
CA VAL A 10 0.81 -22.94 7.32
C VAL A 10 -0.22 -22.95 6.21
N TYR A 11 -0.81 -24.11 5.94
CA TYR A 11 -1.89 -24.25 4.96
C TYR A 11 -2.74 -25.49 5.25
N PRO A 12 -4.03 -25.50 4.84
CA PRO A 12 -4.91 -26.62 5.10
C PRO A 12 -4.52 -27.86 4.30
N GLU A 13 -4.56 -29.02 4.98
CA GLU A 13 -4.39 -30.37 4.43
C GLU A 13 -5.49 -31.29 4.99
N PRO A 14 -5.77 -32.46 4.37
CA PRO A 14 -6.72 -33.41 4.94
C PRO A 14 -6.44 -33.70 6.43
N GLY A 15 -7.50 -33.71 7.24
CA GLY A 15 -7.42 -33.91 8.69
C GLY A 15 -6.86 -32.73 9.51
N GLY A 16 -6.51 -31.57 8.92
CA GLY A 16 -6.10 -30.39 9.68
C GLY A 16 -5.25 -29.38 8.91
N MET A 17 -4.11 -29.00 9.50
CA MET A 17 -3.17 -28.01 8.94
C MET A 17 -1.79 -28.64 8.80
N ALA A 18 -1.13 -28.37 7.69
CA ALA A 18 0.32 -28.47 7.60
C ALA A 18 0.96 -27.26 8.28
N LEU A 19 1.95 -27.49 9.12
CA LEU A 19 2.75 -26.47 9.78
C LEU A 19 4.23 -26.74 9.53
N TRP A 20 4.92 -25.81 8.89
CA TRP A 20 6.35 -25.88 8.65
C TRP A 20 7.10 -25.06 9.67
N LEU A 21 8.13 -25.66 10.28
CA LEU A 21 9.11 -24.98 11.10
C LEU A 21 10.43 -24.86 10.36
N VAL A 22 11.10 -23.71 10.51
CA VAL A 22 12.53 -23.56 10.17
C VAL A 22 13.32 -23.61 11.48
N GLY A 23 14.34 -24.46 11.57
CA GLY A 23 15.21 -24.58 12.73
C GLY A 23 16.35 -23.54 12.72
N GLU A 24 17.16 -23.53 13.78
CA GLU A 24 18.29 -22.62 13.91
C GLU A 24 19.41 -22.86 12.88
N ALA A 25 19.51 -24.10 12.36
CA ALA A 25 20.44 -24.42 11.27
C ALA A 25 19.84 -24.17 9.87
N GLY A 26 18.63 -23.61 9.79
CA GLY A 26 17.92 -23.39 8.54
C GLY A 26 17.26 -24.64 7.97
N GLU A 27 17.18 -25.73 8.72
CA GLU A 27 16.47 -26.92 8.28
C GLU A 27 14.96 -26.72 8.33
N SER A 28 14.24 -27.19 7.32
CA SER A 28 12.78 -27.09 7.26
C SER A 28 12.12 -28.41 7.61
N ARG A 29 11.20 -28.39 8.57
CA ARG A 29 10.47 -29.58 9.05
C ARG A 29 8.98 -29.36 8.95
N LYS A 30 8.26 -30.34 8.38
CA LYS A 30 6.80 -30.32 8.27
C LYS A 30 6.17 -31.10 9.43
N PHE A 31 5.14 -30.53 10.03
CA PHE A 31 4.29 -31.15 11.03
C PHE A 31 2.83 -31.11 10.58
N HIS A 32 2.03 -32.02 11.13
CA HIS A 32 0.58 -32.00 11.00
C HIS A 32 -0.08 -31.57 12.31
N VAL A 33 -1.03 -30.64 12.23
CA VAL A 33 -1.79 -30.12 13.37
C VAL A 33 -3.28 -30.35 13.10
N PRO A 34 -3.97 -31.19 13.90
CA PRO A 34 -5.42 -31.37 13.78
C PRO A 34 -6.14 -30.04 13.96
N PHE A 35 -7.04 -29.71 13.05
CA PHE A 35 -7.79 -28.46 13.09
C PHE A 35 -9.08 -28.59 12.29
N THR A 36 -10.18 -28.05 12.84
CA THR A 36 -11.50 -28.12 12.23
C THR A 36 -12.11 -26.72 12.20
N PRO A 37 -12.04 -26.01 11.07
CA PRO A 37 -12.56 -24.65 10.99
C PRO A 37 -14.08 -24.61 11.12
N SER A 38 -14.58 -23.53 11.74
CA SER A 38 -16.01 -23.31 11.98
C SER A 38 -16.49 -21.95 11.47
N PHE A 39 -17.77 -21.87 11.10
CA PHE A 39 -18.49 -20.63 10.85
C PHE A 39 -19.88 -20.69 11.50
N TYR A 40 -20.63 -19.59 11.44
CA TYR A 40 -21.92 -19.48 12.12
C TYR A 40 -23.06 -19.09 11.17
N LEU A 41 -24.27 -19.54 11.49
CA LEU A 41 -25.52 -19.07 10.92
C LEU A 41 -26.44 -18.49 12.01
N ASP A 42 -27.30 -17.54 11.66
CA ASP A 42 -28.35 -16.99 12.54
C ASP A 42 -29.19 -18.10 13.20
N ALA A 43 -29.56 -19.11 12.44
CA ALA A 43 -30.20 -20.33 12.93
C ALA A 43 -29.90 -21.50 11.99
N ALA A 44 -30.04 -22.73 12.48
CA ALA A 44 -29.93 -23.91 11.63
C ALA A 44 -31.16 -24.01 10.70
N PRO A 45 -31.02 -23.88 9.36
CA PRO A 45 -32.14 -24.03 8.45
C PRO A 45 -32.63 -25.48 8.40
N GLU A 46 -33.91 -25.65 8.10
CA GLU A 46 -34.50 -26.97 7.91
C GLU A 46 -33.78 -27.73 6.77
N GLY A 47 -33.42 -28.98 7.01
CA GLY A 47 -32.73 -29.81 6.02
C GLY A 47 -31.23 -29.53 5.88
N LEU A 48 -30.62 -28.67 6.72
CA LEU A 48 -29.17 -28.44 6.74
C LEU A 48 -28.39 -29.76 6.88
N LEU A 49 -28.73 -30.58 7.88
CA LEU A 49 -28.09 -31.88 8.12
C LEU A 49 -28.23 -32.82 6.92
N ARG A 50 -29.41 -32.90 6.31
CA ARG A 50 -29.65 -33.72 5.10
C ARG A 50 -28.79 -33.26 3.93
N TYR A 51 -28.65 -31.94 3.75
CA TYR A 51 -27.83 -31.37 2.70
C TYR A 51 -26.33 -31.64 2.92
N LEU A 52 -25.85 -31.46 4.16
CA LEU A 52 -24.47 -31.72 4.54
C LEU A 52 -24.10 -33.21 4.39
N ALA A 53 -24.99 -34.11 4.79
CA ALA A 53 -24.81 -35.55 4.55
C ALA A 53 -24.70 -35.87 3.05
N ARG A 54 -25.50 -35.20 2.21
CA ARG A 54 -25.48 -35.41 0.75
C ARG A 54 -24.19 -34.93 0.08
N ILE A 55 -23.57 -33.85 0.56
CA ILE A 55 -22.28 -33.38 0.01
C ILE A 55 -21.10 -34.25 0.48
N GLY A 56 -21.32 -35.18 1.42
CA GLY A 56 -20.31 -36.16 1.85
C GLY A 56 -19.16 -35.55 2.65
N VAL A 57 -19.34 -34.36 3.24
CA VAL A 57 -18.32 -33.71 4.06
C VAL A 57 -18.64 -33.92 5.54
N PRO A 58 -17.73 -34.52 6.34
CA PRO A 58 -17.90 -34.64 7.77
C PRO A 58 -18.13 -33.25 8.39
N THR A 59 -19.24 -33.08 9.09
CA THR A 59 -19.63 -31.80 9.70
C THR A 59 -20.26 -32.03 11.06
N GLU A 60 -19.99 -31.13 11.99
CA GLU A 60 -20.64 -31.08 13.31
C GLU A 60 -21.40 -29.75 13.40
N ILE A 61 -22.62 -29.82 13.91
CA ILE A 61 -23.46 -28.63 14.15
C ILE A 61 -23.79 -28.58 15.63
N ARG A 62 -23.59 -27.42 16.24
CA ARG A 62 -23.99 -27.15 17.62
C ARG A 62 -24.60 -25.78 17.77
N GLU A 63 -25.48 -25.64 18.75
CA GLU A 63 -25.93 -24.34 19.20
C GLU A 63 -24.80 -23.64 19.98
N SER A 64 -24.61 -22.35 19.73
CA SER A 64 -23.52 -21.56 20.29
C SER A 64 -24.03 -20.16 20.62
N ARG A 65 -23.58 -19.56 21.72
CA ARG A 65 -23.89 -18.16 22.04
C ARG A 65 -22.75 -17.24 21.59
N ARG A 66 -23.08 -16.17 20.89
CA ARG A 66 -22.11 -15.17 20.39
C ARG A 66 -22.68 -13.77 20.54
N ARG A 67 -21.82 -12.75 20.47
CA ARG A 67 -22.25 -11.35 20.55
C ARG A 67 -22.46 -10.73 19.18
N HIS A 68 -23.52 -9.94 19.01
CA HIS A 68 -23.66 -9.09 17.83
C HIS A 68 -22.68 -7.92 17.92
N LEU A 69 -21.98 -7.60 16.83
CA LEU A 69 -20.93 -6.56 16.82
C LEU A 69 -21.47 -5.18 17.21
N ASP A 70 -22.59 -4.78 16.60
CA ASP A 70 -23.13 -3.43 16.78
C ASP A 70 -23.82 -3.24 18.15
N SER A 71 -24.83 -4.06 18.46
CA SER A 71 -25.59 -3.93 19.72
C SER A 71 -24.83 -4.45 20.94
N GLY A 72 -23.95 -5.44 20.76
CA GLY A 72 -23.30 -6.14 21.87
C GLY A 72 -24.17 -7.23 22.51
N ASP A 73 -25.39 -7.44 22.03
CA ASP A 73 -26.30 -8.44 22.59
C ASP A 73 -25.81 -9.86 22.34
N GLU A 74 -26.05 -10.75 23.30
CA GLU A 74 -25.82 -12.18 23.10
C GLU A 74 -26.98 -12.80 22.31
N VAL A 75 -26.63 -13.52 21.25
CA VAL A 75 -27.55 -14.21 20.36
C VAL A 75 -27.19 -15.69 20.27
N SER A 76 -28.20 -16.55 20.12
CA SER A 76 -28.00 -17.96 19.80
C SER A 76 -27.78 -18.12 18.29
N VAL A 77 -26.78 -18.91 17.91
CA VAL A 77 -26.40 -19.18 16.53
C VAL A 77 -26.10 -20.65 16.32
N ALA A 78 -26.24 -21.14 15.09
CA ALA A 78 -25.78 -22.47 14.70
C ALA A 78 -24.31 -22.40 14.27
N GLU A 79 -23.43 -23.03 15.05
CA GLU A 79 -22.02 -23.19 14.69
C GLU A 79 -21.86 -24.46 13.86
N VAL A 80 -21.27 -24.33 12.68
CA VAL A 80 -21.00 -25.43 11.76
C VAL A 80 -19.50 -25.62 11.64
N LYS A 81 -19.02 -26.77 12.11
CA LYS A 81 -17.63 -27.21 11.99
C LYS A 81 -17.46 -28.09 10.75
N VAL A 82 -16.45 -27.79 9.94
CA VAL A 82 -16.14 -28.54 8.72
C VAL A 82 -14.95 -29.46 9.00
N GLY A 83 -15.20 -30.77 9.03
CA GLY A 83 -14.22 -31.81 9.38
C GLY A 83 -12.96 -31.81 8.53
N GLU A 84 -13.06 -31.35 7.28
CA GLU A 84 -11.94 -31.25 6.35
C GLU A 84 -11.59 -29.79 6.04
N ALA A 85 -10.49 -29.32 6.63
CA ALA A 85 -10.00 -27.95 6.48
C ALA A 85 -9.87 -27.47 5.02
N PRO A 86 -9.39 -28.29 4.04
CA PRO A 86 -9.33 -27.87 2.64
C PRO A 86 -10.69 -27.64 1.99
N LEU A 87 -11.76 -28.25 2.51
CA LEU A 87 -13.12 -28.18 1.94
C LEU A 87 -13.93 -27.01 2.49
N TYR A 88 -13.48 -26.36 3.57
CA TYR A 88 -14.19 -25.28 4.28
C TYR A 88 -14.80 -24.22 3.35
N ALA A 89 -13.98 -23.58 2.51
CA ALA A 89 -14.46 -22.52 1.61
C ALA A 89 -15.48 -23.02 0.58
N GLY A 90 -15.32 -24.27 0.12
CA GLY A 90 -16.26 -24.92 -0.80
C GLY A 90 -17.61 -25.21 -0.14
N VAL A 91 -17.59 -25.71 1.10
CA VAL A 91 -18.80 -25.96 1.90
C VAL A 91 -19.55 -24.67 2.17
N VAL A 92 -18.86 -23.63 2.65
CA VAL A 92 -19.45 -22.30 2.89
C VAL A 92 -20.12 -21.76 1.62
N ALA A 93 -19.40 -21.75 0.49
CA ALA A 93 -19.96 -21.26 -0.78
C ALA A 93 -21.17 -22.10 -1.25
N SER A 94 -21.17 -23.40 -0.97
CA SER A 94 -22.28 -24.29 -1.31
C SER A 94 -23.53 -24.00 -0.47
N LEU A 95 -23.34 -23.79 0.84
CA LEU A 95 -24.43 -23.46 1.77
C LEU A 95 -25.00 -22.07 1.50
N GLN A 96 -24.17 -21.06 1.22
CA GLN A 96 -24.61 -19.72 0.86
C GLN A 96 -25.51 -19.70 -0.38
N ARG A 97 -25.25 -20.58 -1.36
CA ARG A 97 -26.12 -20.74 -2.53
C ARG A 97 -27.40 -21.49 -2.22
N ARG A 98 -27.35 -22.44 -1.28
CA ARG A 98 -28.49 -23.30 -0.94
C ARG A 98 -29.50 -22.63 -0.01
N PHE A 99 -28.99 -21.81 0.91
CA PHE A 99 -29.74 -21.11 1.96
C PHE A 99 -29.44 -19.60 1.91
N PRO A 100 -29.76 -18.91 0.79
CA PRO A 100 -29.46 -17.48 0.63
C PRO A 100 -30.24 -16.58 1.58
N GLU A 101 -31.30 -17.08 2.21
CA GLU A 101 -32.13 -16.39 3.20
C GLU A 101 -31.52 -16.32 4.60
N ARG A 102 -30.43 -17.08 4.84
CA ARG A 102 -29.75 -17.12 6.14
C ARG A 102 -28.61 -16.14 6.22
N ASP A 103 -28.39 -15.63 7.42
CA ASP A 103 -27.24 -14.77 7.69
C ASP A 103 -26.06 -15.64 8.09
N PHE A 104 -24.95 -15.45 7.36
CA PHE A 104 -23.69 -16.14 7.61
C PHE A 104 -22.73 -15.20 8.33
N PHE A 105 -22.03 -15.75 9.33
CA PHE A 105 -21.04 -15.01 10.10
C PHE A 105 -19.70 -15.75 10.14
N THR A 106 -18.61 -15.00 10.10
CA THR A 106 -17.23 -15.48 10.25
C THR A 106 -16.86 -16.54 9.17
N CYS A 107 -17.58 -16.56 8.05
CA CYS A 107 -17.53 -17.65 7.07
C CYS A 107 -16.55 -17.42 5.91
N ASP A 108 -16.14 -16.19 5.65
CA ASP A 108 -15.25 -15.78 4.55
C ASP A 108 -13.82 -15.49 5.02
N ILE A 109 -13.48 -15.92 6.24
CA ILE A 109 -12.14 -15.84 6.81
C ILE A 109 -11.35 -17.06 6.37
N GLU A 110 -10.08 -16.84 6.04
CA GLU A 110 -9.23 -17.91 5.57
C GLU A 110 -8.86 -18.86 6.71
N VAL A 111 -8.82 -20.16 6.39
CA VAL A 111 -8.59 -21.23 7.37
C VAL A 111 -7.27 -21.04 8.11
N GLU A 112 -6.24 -20.56 7.41
CA GLU A 112 -4.94 -20.23 8.01
C GLU A 112 -5.06 -19.16 9.09
N SER A 113 -5.91 -18.13 8.88
CA SER A 113 -6.13 -17.09 9.88
C SER A 113 -6.99 -17.59 11.04
N LEU A 114 -8.04 -18.36 10.77
CA LEU A 114 -8.83 -19.01 11.84
C LEU A 114 -7.93 -19.88 12.74
N PHE A 115 -7.03 -20.64 12.12
CA PHE A 115 -6.03 -21.44 12.84
C PHE A 115 -5.15 -20.58 13.75
N PHE A 116 -4.60 -19.46 13.25
CA PHE A 116 -3.79 -18.55 14.06
C PHE A 116 -4.59 -17.83 15.18
N TYR A 117 -5.87 -17.53 14.95
CA TYR A 117 -6.73 -16.93 15.97
C TYR A 117 -7.01 -17.91 17.11
N GLU A 118 -7.32 -19.18 16.78
CA GLU A 118 -7.68 -20.20 17.76
C GLU A 118 -6.47 -20.73 18.54
N THR A 119 -5.34 -20.94 17.86
CA THR A 119 -4.13 -21.53 18.46
C THR A 119 -3.23 -20.50 19.15
N GLY A 120 -3.44 -19.21 18.90
CA GLY A 120 -2.52 -18.14 19.30
C GLY A 120 -1.19 -18.13 18.53
N LEU A 121 -0.94 -19.10 17.65
CA LEU A 121 0.22 -19.09 16.76
C LEU A 121 0.16 -17.89 15.80
N PHE A 122 1.32 -17.48 15.30
CA PHE A 122 1.41 -16.43 14.29
C PHE A 122 2.60 -16.70 13.36
N PRO A 123 2.60 -16.14 12.13
CA PRO A 123 3.70 -16.31 11.20
C PRO A 123 5.02 -15.86 11.82
N LEU A 124 6.09 -16.61 11.60
CA LEU A 124 7.43 -16.36 12.12
C LEU A 124 7.54 -16.37 13.65
N ALA A 125 6.54 -16.87 14.37
CA ALA A 125 6.63 -17.08 15.81
C ALA A 125 7.72 -18.11 16.12
N ARG A 126 8.61 -17.81 17.07
CA ARG A 126 9.52 -18.81 17.62
C ARG A 126 8.76 -19.69 18.62
N ILE A 127 8.78 -21.00 18.41
CA ILE A 127 8.14 -21.98 19.28
C ILE A 127 9.12 -23.11 19.63
N GLU A 128 8.87 -23.73 20.77
CA GLU A 128 9.37 -25.07 21.08
C GLU A 128 8.21 -26.05 20.95
N ALA A 129 8.37 -27.10 20.16
CA ALA A 129 7.30 -28.02 19.87
C ALA A 129 7.66 -29.46 20.21
N GLU A 130 6.66 -30.19 20.69
CA GLU A 130 6.71 -31.63 20.92
C GLU A 130 5.96 -32.33 19.80
N ALA A 131 6.66 -33.20 19.08
CA ALA A 131 6.08 -33.97 17.99
C ALA A 131 6.14 -35.47 18.27
N GLY A 132 5.07 -36.16 17.88
CA GLY A 132 4.99 -37.61 17.81
C GLY A 132 5.88 -38.17 16.70
N ALA A 133 6.10 -39.49 16.73
CA ALA A 133 6.91 -40.19 15.72
C ALA A 133 6.27 -40.17 14.32
N ASP A 134 4.97 -39.91 14.24
CA ASP A 134 4.16 -39.77 13.02
C ASP A 134 4.21 -38.35 12.41
N GLY A 135 4.98 -37.42 13.00
CA GLY A 135 5.06 -36.04 12.56
C GLY A 135 3.88 -35.16 13.00
N ARG A 136 2.99 -35.67 13.85
CA ARG A 136 1.91 -34.88 14.45
C ARG A 136 2.44 -34.02 15.58
N LEU A 137 2.06 -32.74 15.58
CA LEU A 137 2.37 -31.83 16.69
C LEU A 137 1.45 -32.14 17.86
N LEU A 138 2.03 -32.45 19.02
CA LEU A 138 1.31 -32.82 20.23
C LEU A 138 1.11 -31.62 21.16
N ALA A 139 2.15 -30.82 21.33
CA ALA A 139 2.15 -29.60 22.15
C ALA A 139 3.18 -28.60 21.61
N TRP A 140 3.03 -27.33 21.99
CA TRP A 140 4.05 -26.31 21.75
C TRP A 140 4.03 -25.26 22.86
N GLU A 141 5.18 -24.63 23.07
CA GLU A 141 5.38 -23.48 23.92
C GLU A 141 5.79 -22.28 23.07
N MET A 142 5.10 -21.16 23.28
CA MET A 142 5.38 -19.91 22.59
C MET A 142 6.60 -19.23 23.24
N ARG A 143 7.65 -18.96 22.44
CA ARG A 143 8.87 -18.26 22.88
C ARG A 143 8.96 -16.83 22.33
N ASP A 144 7.86 -16.32 21.81
CA ASP A 144 7.80 -15.08 21.03
C ASP A 144 6.46 -14.37 21.24
N ASP A 145 6.43 -13.07 20.97
CA ASP A 145 5.23 -12.23 21.08
C ASP A 145 5.14 -11.36 19.81
N PRO A 146 4.00 -11.34 19.10
CA PRO A 146 3.84 -10.50 17.92
C PRO A 146 4.00 -9.01 18.24
N TRP A 147 3.79 -8.59 19.49
CA TRP A 147 3.95 -7.20 19.94
C TRP A 147 5.35 -6.88 20.46
N SER A 148 6.21 -7.88 20.65
CA SER A 148 7.59 -7.64 21.02
C SER A 148 8.31 -6.88 19.89
N PRO A 149 8.97 -5.75 20.21
CA PRO A 149 9.85 -5.03 19.28
C PRO A 149 11.23 -5.68 19.13
N ALA A 150 11.59 -6.64 19.99
CA ALA A 150 12.79 -7.47 19.84
C ALA A 150 12.38 -8.90 19.50
N TYR A 151 12.63 -9.30 18.26
CA TYR A 151 12.48 -10.68 17.82
C TYR A 151 13.54 -11.00 16.76
N ALA A 152 13.94 -12.28 16.73
CA ALA A 152 14.84 -12.82 15.73
C ALA A 152 14.04 -13.45 14.59
N LEU A 153 14.56 -13.34 13.38
CA LEU A 153 14.03 -14.01 12.20
C LEU A 153 14.75 -15.35 11.98
N PRO A 154 14.09 -16.34 11.36
CA PRO A 154 14.75 -17.57 10.95
C PRO A 154 15.87 -17.28 9.93
N PRO A 155 16.91 -18.13 9.87
CA PRO A 155 17.95 -18.04 8.85
C PRO A 155 17.41 -18.48 7.47
N LEU A 156 16.80 -17.53 6.75
CA LEU A 156 16.16 -17.79 5.46
C LEU A 156 17.16 -17.73 4.29
N THR A 157 17.19 -18.79 3.49
CA THR A 157 17.85 -18.82 2.17
C THR A 157 16.92 -18.25 1.11
N ILE A 158 17.39 -17.25 0.36
CA ILE A 158 16.61 -16.56 -0.68
C ILE A 158 17.23 -16.81 -2.06
N MET A 159 16.41 -17.30 -2.98
CA MET A 159 16.68 -17.36 -4.41
C MET A 159 15.95 -16.20 -5.10
N GLU A 160 16.64 -15.38 -5.87
CA GLU A 160 16.03 -14.33 -6.69
C GLU A 160 15.88 -14.79 -8.13
N LEU A 161 14.72 -14.55 -8.75
CA LEU A 161 14.44 -14.86 -10.15
C LEU A 161 14.01 -13.58 -10.88
N GLY A 162 14.62 -13.29 -12.02
CA GLY A 162 14.28 -12.16 -12.87
C GLY A 162 14.52 -12.45 -14.34
N LEU A 163 14.20 -11.50 -15.21
CA LEU A 163 14.51 -11.59 -16.63
C LEU A 163 15.73 -10.72 -16.94
N GLU A 164 16.59 -11.20 -17.82
CA GLU A 164 17.73 -10.45 -18.35
C GLU A 164 17.22 -9.13 -18.99
N ASP A 165 17.87 -8.02 -18.66
CA ASP A 165 17.57 -6.66 -19.15
C ASP A 165 16.14 -6.11 -18.91
N ALA A 166 15.47 -6.52 -17.83
CA ALA A 166 14.09 -6.10 -17.53
C ALA A 166 13.94 -4.67 -16.96
N ALA A 167 14.35 -3.64 -17.72
CA ALA A 167 14.10 -2.23 -17.37
C ALA A 167 12.61 -1.84 -17.48
N ALA A 168 11.86 -2.50 -18.36
CA ALA A 168 10.44 -2.23 -18.65
C ALA A 168 9.59 -3.50 -18.56
N HIS A 169 8.29 -3.38 -18.82
CA HIS A 169 7.35 -4.49 -18.67
C HIS A 169 7.55 -5.61 -19.70
N PRO A 170 7.83 -6.88 -19.34
CA PRO A 170 7.89 -7.99 -20.29
C PRO A 170 6.72 -8.07 -21.28
N LYS A 171 5.47 -7.85 -20.84
CA LYS A 171 4.32 -7.77 -21.76
C LYS A 171 4.41 -6.63 -22.78
N GLN A 172 5.10 -5.54 -22.44
CA GLN A 172 5.35 -4.43 -23.35
C GLN A 172 6.51 -4.79 -24.29
N LEU A 173 7.64 -5.27 -23.76
CA LEU A 173 8.82 -5.66 -24.57
C LEU A 173 8.51 -6.73 -25.63
N ALA A 174 7.65 -7.71 -25.31
CA ALA A 174 7.25 -8.77 -26.24
C ALA A 174 6.46 -8.26 -27.47
N ALA A 175 5.98 -7.02 -27.46
CA ALA A 175 5.23 -6.43 -28.57
C ALA A 175 6.14 -5.97 -29.73
N GLY A 176 7.40 -5.61 -29.44
CA GLY A 176 8.33 -5.02 -30.40
C GLY A 176 9.21 -6.00 -31.16
N SER A 177 9.43 -7.21 -30.63
CA SER A 177 10.50 -8.08 -31.10
C SER A 177 10.13 -8.99 -32.28
N GLY A 178 8.86 -9.13 -32.67
CA GLY A 178 8.36 -9.97 -33.78
C GLY A 178 8.57 -11.48 -33.60
N SER A 179 9.69 -11.86 -33.00
CA SER A 179 9.97 -13.11 -32.32
C SER A 179 9.57 -12.93 -30.86
N GLY A 180 8.79 -13.86 -30.30
CA GLY A 180 8.49 -13.91 -28.87
C GLY A 180 9.71 -14.27 -28.00
N ALA A 181 10.91 -13.81 -28.37
CA ALA A 181 12.18 -14.07 -27.69
C ALA A 181 12.11 -13.47 -26.28
N ARG A 182 11.96 -14.35 -25.29
CA ARG A 182 12.26 -14.01 -23.90
C ARG A 182 13.77 -13.83 -23.79
N GLY A 183 14.24 -12.79 -23.11
CA GLY A 183 15.61 -12.75 -22.61
C GLY A 183 15.89 -13.94 -21.68
N GLY A 184 17.16 -14.20 -21.37
CA GLY A 184 17.53 -15.25 -20.43
C GLY A 184 16.87 -15.06 -19.06
N LEU A 185 16.70 -16.15 -18.32
CA LEU A 185 16.23 -16.11 -16.94
C LEU A 185 17.43 -15.88 -16.01
N SER A 186 17.50 -14.73 -15.34
CA SER A 186 18.50 -14.46 -14.30
C SER A 186 18.07 -15.11 -12.98
N VAL A 187 18.99 -15.84 -12.37
CA VAL A 187 18.84 -16.49 -11.07
C VAL A 187 19.99 -16.06 -10.17
N ARG A 188 19.69 -15.45 -9.03
CA ARG A 188 20.69 -15.09 -8.01
C ARG A 188 20.47 -15.88 -6.73
N ILE A 189 21.50 -16.53 -6.23
CA ILE A 189 21.47 -17.27 -4.97
C ILE A 189 22.86 -17.34 -4.35
N GLU A 190 22.97 -17.14 -3.03
CA GLU A 190 24.24 -17.18 -2.29
C GLU A 190 25.34 -16.28 -2.90
N GLY A 191 24.95 -15.10 -3.40
CA GLY A 191 25.87 -14.14 -4.04
C GLY A 191 26.36 -14.54 -5.44
N ARG A 192 25.87 -15.65 -6.01
CA ARG A 192 26.15 -16.08 -7.39
C ARG A 192 24.99 -15.72 -8.30
N GLU A 193 25.31 -15.33 -9.53
CA GLU A 193 24.33 -15.04 -10.57
C GLU A 193 24.49 -16.04 -11.73
N TYR A 194 23.37 -16.59 -12.17
CA TYR A 194 23.25 -17.51 -13.28
C TYR A 194 22.30 -16.91 -14.30
N VAL A 195 22.67 -16.92 -15.58
CA VAL A 195 21.74 -16.59 -16.67
C VAL A 195 21.41 -17.89 -17.38
N ILE A 196 20.14 -18.27 -17.37
CA ILE A 196 19.65 -19.48 -18.03
C ILE A 196 19.07 -19.09 -19.38
N GLU A 197 19.63 -19.67 -20.44
CA GLU A 197 19.16 -19.45 -21.80
C GLU A 197 17.72 -19.97 -22.01
N PRO A 198 16.92 -19.32 -22.87
CA PRO A 198 15.59 -19.79 -23.23
C PRO A 198 15.61 -21.24 -23.75
N GLY A 199 14.69 -22.06 -23.26
CA GLY A 199 14.57 -23.49 -23.57
C GLY A 199 15.18 -24.40 -22.49
N PHE A 200 16.06 -23.90 -21.64
CA PHE A 200 16.69 -24.68 -20.56
C PHE A 200 16.13 -24.36 -19.16
N GLU A 201 15.16 -23.44 -19.05
CA GLU A 201 14.72 -22.88 -17.77
C GLU A 201 14.21 -23.95 -16.81
N ALA A 202 13.36 -24.88 -17.28
CA ALA A 202 12.78 -25.90 -16.41
C ALA A 202 13.85 -26.84 -15.81
N ARG A 203 14.82 -27.27 -16.63
CA ARG A 203 15.89 -28.18 -16.20
C ARG A 203 16.83 -27.49 -15.22
N GLU A 204 17.34 -26.32 -15.57
CA GLU A 204 18.31 -25.62 -14.71
C GLU A 204 17.67 -25.07 -13.44
N LEU A 205 16.43 -24.57 -13.48
CA LEU A 205 15.71 -24.19 -12.26
C LEU A 205 15.49 -25.37 -11.33
N THR A 206 15.11 -26.54 -11.87
CA THR A 206 14.96 -27.76 -11.07
C THR A 206 16.28 -28.08 -10.38
N ARG A 207 17.38 -28.13 -11.12
CA ARG A 207 18.72 -28.39 -10.58
C ARG A 207 19.13 -27.39 -9.49
N LEU A 208 18.88 -26.11 -9.70
CA LEU A 208 19.25 -25.05 -8.75
C LEU A 208 18.39 -25.10 -7.48
N ILE A 209 17.08 -25.30 -7.60
CA ILE A 209 16.17 -25.38 -6.45
C ILE A 209 16.46 -26.63 -5.62
N GLU A 210 16.72 -27.78 -6.25
CA GLU A 210 17.08 -29.02 -5.55
C GLU A 210 18.44 -28.90 -4.85
N ARG A 211 19.42 -28.28 -5.51
CA ARG A 211 20.77 -28.11 -4.95
C ARG A 211 20.80 -27.21 -3.72
N HIS A 212 20.07 -26.09 -3.77
CA HIS A 212 20.17 -25.05 -2.74
C HIS A 212 19.00 -25.05 -1.74
N ASP A 213 17.91 -25.78 -2.02
CA ASP A 213 16.70 -25.85 -1.20
C ASP A 213 16.24 -24.49 -0.62
N PRO A 214 16.03 -23.45 -1.46
CA PRO A 214 15.75 -22.11 -0.95
C PRO A 214 14.43 -22.02 -0.18
N HIS A 215 14.43 -21.30 0.93
CA HIS A 215 13.21 -21.01 1.70
C HIS A 215 12.28 -20.07 0.94
N VAL A 216 12.85 -19.05 0.32
CA VAL A 216 12.11 -18.00 -0.39
C VAL A 216 12.58 -17.96 -1.83
N ILE A 217 11.61 -17.96 -2.75
CA ILE A 217 11.82 -17.64 -4.16
C ILE A 217 11.22 -16.25 -4.40
N LEU A 218 12.11 -15.28 -4.56
CA LEU A 218 11.80 -13.87 -4.72
C LEU A 218 11.85 -13.52 -6.20
N THR A 219 10.68 -13.27 -6.80
CA THR A 219 10.58 -13.02 -8.23
C THR A 219 10.50 -11.53 -8.52
N GLU A 220 10.99 -11.17 -9.70
CA GLU A 220 10.53 -10.02 -10.42
C GLU A 220 9.36 -10.46 -11.31
N TRP A 221 8.16 -9.95 -11.03
CA TRP A 221 6.99 -10.10 -11.90
C TRP A 221 6.45 -11.53 -11.95
N GLY A 222 6.70 -12.29 -10.89
CA GLY A 222 6.29 -13.68 -10.70
C GLY A 222 4.80 -13.91 -10.97
N ASP A 223 3.95 -13.14 -10.31
CA ASP A 223 2.50 -13.36 -10.35
C ASP A 223 1.89 -12.93 -11.68
N ASP A 224 2.34 -11.81 -12.22
CA ASP A 224 1.75 -11.22 -13.42
C ASP A 224 2.26 -11.86 -14.73
N TYR A 225 3.55 -12.18 -14.80
CA TYR A 225 4.18 -12.65 -16.04
C TYR A 225 4.99 -13.92 -15.84
N LEU A 226 6.04 -13.89 -15.00
CA LEU A 226 7.13 -14.86 -15.04
C LEU A 226 6.66 -16.30 -14.79
N LEU A 227 5.84 -16.56 -13.77
CA LEU A 227 5.38 -17.93 -13.50
C LEU A 227 4.35 -18.41 -14.54
N ALA A 228 3.51 -17.51 -15.06
CA ALA A 228 2.59 -17.83 -16.17
C ALA A 228 3.36 -18.08 -17.49
N ALA A 229 4.54 -17.48 -17.61
CA ALA A 229 5.44 -17.64 -18.74
C ALA A 229 6.14 -19.01 -18.65
N LEU A 230 6.68 -19.36 -17.48
CA LEU A 230 7.29 -20.65 -17.18
C LEU A 230 6.28 -21.80 -17.27
N SER A 231 5.01 -21.57 -16.91
CA SER A 231 3.97 -22.62 -16.94
C SER A 231 3.65 -23.17 -18.34
N ARG A 232 4.21 -22.56 -19.39
CA ARG A 232 4.08 -23.01 -20.79
C ARG A 232 5.20 -23.95 -21.21
N LEU A 233 6.23 -24.14 -20.38
CA LEU A 233 7.34 -25.03 -20.67
C LEU A 233 6.91 -26.50 -20.50
N PRO A 234 7.34 -27.42 -21.39
CA PRO A 234 6.96 -28.83 -21.33
C PRO A 234 7.23 -29.50 -19.97
N ASP A 235 8.36 -29.16 -19.33
CA ASP A 235 8.79 -29.74 -18.05
C ASP A 235 8.48 -28.87 -16.83
N PHE A 236 7.60 -27.88 -16.94
CA PHE A 236 7.27 -26.98 -15.83
C PHE A 236 6.81 -27.70 -14.56
N GLY A 237 6.04 -28.78 -14.72
CA GLY A 237 5.54 -29.58 -13.59
C GLY A 237 6.64 -30.30 -12.79
N ARG A 238 7.87 -30.39 -13.32
CA ARG A 238 9.02 -30.98 -12.63
C ARG A 238 9.73 -29.98 -11.70
N ILE A 239 9.51 -28.68 -11.89
CA ILE A 239 10.17 -27.65 -11.09
C ILE A 239 9.63 -27.73 -9.65
N PRO A 240 10.48 -27.95 -8.63
CA PRO A 240 10.03 -28.22 -7.25
C PRO A 240 9.74 -26.92 -6.48
N PHE A 241 8.79 -26.14 -6.97
CA PHE A 241 8.30 -24.93 -6.31
C PHE A 241 7.68 -25.22 -4.93
N HIS A 242 6.99 -26.36 -4.79
CA HIS A 242 6.54 -26.86 -3.50
C HIS A 242 7.61 -27.75 -2.86
N ARG A 243 7.89 -27.54 -1.57
CA ARG A 243 8.69 -28.48 -0.78
C ARG A 243 7.81 -29.68 -0.43
N GLY A 244 8.18 -30.87 -0.90
CA GLY A 244 7.36 -32.10 -0.82
C GLY A 244 6.57 -32.42 -2.09
N GLY A 245 6.79 -31.68 -3.19
CA GLY A 245 6.18 -31.96 -4.49
C GLY A 245 4.74 -31.49 -4.65
N GLY A 246 4.14 -31.84 -5.78
CA GLY A 246 2.79 -31.43 -6.18
C GLY A 246 2.79 -30.35 -7.28
N ALA A 247 1.67 -30.27 -8.00
CA ALA A 247 1.54 -29.33 -9.12
C ALA A 247 1.29 -27.90 -8.61
N LEU A 248 2.07 -26.95 -9.13
CA LEU A 248 1.84 -25.53 -8.89
C LEU A 248 0.57 -25.07 -9.60
N ALA A 249 -0.38 -24.56 -8.82
CA ALA A 249 -1.64 -24.04 -9.34
C ALA A 249 -1.77 -22.53 -9.06
N ARG A 250 -2.29 -21.82 -10.06
CA ARG A 250 -2.66 -20.41 -9.95
C ARG A 250 -3.89 -20.27 -9.04
N ARG A 251 -3.86 -19.33 -8.10
CA ARG A 251 -5.00 -19.00 -7.22
C ARG A 251 -5.61 -17.65 -7.57
N GLY A 252 -6.94 -17.61 -7.55
CA GLY A 252 -7.72 -16.41 -7.87
C GLY A 252 -7.86 -16.16 -9.37
N ARG A 253 -8.55 -15.07 -9.72
CA ARG A 253 -8.74 -14.60 -11.10
C ARG A 253 -8.17 -13.20 -11.24
N ALA A 254 -7.68 -12.89 -12.43
CA ALA A 254 -7.18 -11.57 -12.74
C ALA A 254 -8.36 -10.60 -12.65
N ARG A 255 -8.20 -9.48 -11.93
CA ARG A 255 -9.29 -8.54 -11.73
C ARG A 255 -8.79 -7.11 -11.74
N SER A 256 -9.67 -6.24 -12.22
CA SER A 256 -9.49 -4.80 -12.16
C SER A 256 -10.56 -4.22 -11.25
N TYR A 257 -10.17 -3.33 -10.35
CA TYR A 257 -11.08 -2.74 -9.38
C TYR A 257 -10.80 -1.25 -9.21
N TYR A 258 -11.84 -0.49 -8.88
CA TYR A 258 -11.74 0.95 -8.65
C TYR A 258 -11.45 1.25 -7.19
N THR A 259 -10.43 2.05 -6.93
CA THR A 259 -10.04 2.49 -5.59
C THR A 259 -9.40 3.88 -5.66
N TYR A 260 -9.80 4.79 -4.77
CA TYR A 260 -9.28 6.16 -4.67
C TYR A 260 -9.14 6.89 -6.01
N GLY A 261 -10.19 6.92 -6.82
CA GLY A 261 -10.15 7.64 -8.10
C GLY A 261 -9.52 6.88 -9.27
N LYS A 262 -8.99 5.67 -9.04
CA LYS A 262 -8.14 4.95 -10.01
C LYS A 262 -8.60 3.52 -10.18
N VAL A 263 -8.49 2.99 -11.40
CA VAL A 263 -8.56 1.54 -11.63
C VAL A 263 -7.19 0.94 -11.35
N VAL A 264 -7.18 -0.21 -10.67
CA VAL A 264 -5.98 -0.98 -10.35
C VAL A 264 -6.18 -2.41 -10.83
N TYR A 265 -5.15 -2.96 -11.47
CA TYR A 265 -5.12 -4.35 -11.88
C TYR A 265 -4.43 -5.21 -10.82
N SER A 266 -5.01 -6.36 -10.51
CA SER A 266 -4.41 -7.40 -9.67
C SER A 266 -4.25 -8.67 -10.49
N ALA A 267 -3.01 -9.11 -10.64
CA ALA A 267 -2.71 -10.43 -11.16
C ALA A 267 -3.16 -11.51 -10.16
N PRO A 268 -3.48 -12.72 -10.64
CA PRO A 268 -3.62 -13.91 -9.80
C PRO A 268 -2.29 -14.32 -9.21
N SER A 269 -2.37 -15.12 -8.16
CA SER A 269 -1.23 -15.37 -7.30
C SER A 269 -0.79 -16.82 -7.36
N TYR A 270 0.51 -17.04 -7.24
CA TYR A 270 1.09 -18.37 -7.05
C TYR A 270 1.57 -18.50 -5.61
N PHE A 271 1.04 -19.49 -4.90
CA PHE A 271 1.43 -19.80 -3.52
C PHE A 271 2.23 -21.09 -3.52
N PHE A 272 3.43 -21.05 -2.96
CA PHE A 272 4.25 -22.24 -2.76
C PHE A 272 3.90 -22.84 -1.40
N ARG A 273 4.19 -24.13 -1.22
CA ARG A 273 3.86 -24.90 -0.01
C ARG A 273 5.16 -25.40 0.57
N GLY A 274 5.43 -25.06 1.83
CA GLY A 274 6.74 -25.33 2.44
C GLY A 274 7.89 -24.54 1.81
N ARG A 275 7.60 -23.59 0.92
CA ARG A 275 8.47 -22.51 0.42
C ARG A 275 7.62 -21.26 0.26
N TRP A 276 8.24 -20.08 0.20
CA TRP A 276 7.52 -18.84 -0.09
C TRP A 276 7.82 -18.31 -1.48
N HIS A 277 6.76 -17.97 -2.22
CA HIS A 277 6.86 -17.13 -3.41
C HIS A 277 6.48 -15.69 -3.08
N LEU A 278 7.43 -14.78 -3.24
CA LEU A 278 7.23 -13.33 -3.07
C LEU A 278 7.58 -12.62 -4.37
N ASP A 279 6.72 -11.72 -4.83
CA ASP A 279 6.95 -10.94 -6.04
C ASP A 279 7.24 -9.48 -5.65
N ARG A 280 8.46 -9.01 -5.97
CA ARG A 280 8.93 -7.66 -5.61
C ARG A 280 8.10 -6.56 -6.25
N ARG A 281 7.52 -6.81 -7.42
CA ARG A 281 6.98 -5.77 -8.30
C ARG A 281 5.47 -5.63 -8.18
N SER A 282 4.79 -6.68 -7.71
CA SER A 282 3.37 -6.64 -7.37
C SER A 282 3.09 -6.36 -5.89
N SER A 283 4.08 -6.53 -5.00
CA SER A 283 3.91 -6.29 -3.56
C SER A 283 4.18 -4.83 -3.16
N PHE A 284 3.11 -4.11 -2.81
CA PHE A 284 3.22 -2.76 -2.24
C PHE A 284 4.02 -2.74 -0.93
N VAL A 285 3.79 -3.71 -0.04
CA VAL A 285 4.45 -3.75 1.27
C VAL A 285 5.95 -3.97 1.12
N VAL A 286 6.37 -4.89 0.25
CA VAL A 286 7.80 -5.15 0.01
C VAL A 286 8.47 -3.92 -0.64
N HIS A 287 7.81 -3.27 -1.60
CA HIS A 287 8.32 -2.04 -2.21
C HIS A 287 8.54 -0.93 -1.17
N GLU A 288 7.57 -0.74 -0.28
CA GLU A 288 7.56 0.37 0.66
C GLU A 288 8.26 0.12 2.00
N SER A 289 8.50 -1.13 2.37
CA SER A 289 9.04 -1.48 3.69
C SER A 289 10.03 -2.65 3.68
N GLY A 290 10.36 -3.20 2.50
CA GLY A 290 11.23 -4.36 2.39
C GLY A 290 10.62 -5.63 2.99
N LEU A 291 11.44 -6.69 3.08
CA LEU A 291 11.02 -7.97 3.66
C LEU A 291 10.79 -7.89 5.17
N GLU A 292 11.63 -7.15 5.89
CA GLU A 292 11.50 -6.91 7.35
C GLU A 292 10.14 -6.30 7.70
N GLY A 293 9.70 -5.28 6.94
CA GLY A 293 8.37 -4.70 7.10
C GLY A 293 7.27 -5.69 6.77
N LEU A 294 7.40 -6.47 5.69
CA LEU A 294 6.44 -7.52 5.35
C LEU A 294 6.31 -8.56 6.47
N PHE A 295 7.42 -9.03 7.04
CA PHE A 295 7.43 -10.02 8.11
C PHE A 295 6.77 -9.48 9.37
N GLU A 296 7.06 -8.23 9.73
CA GLU A 296 6.40 -7.53 10.84
C GLU A 296 4.88 -7.46 10.62
N LEU A 297 4.44 -7.07 9.42
CA LEU A 297 3.01 -7.00 9.11
C LEU A 297 2.33 -8.38 9.12
N ALA A 298 3.01 -9.42 8.65
CA ALA A 298 2.50 -10.79 8.69
C ALA A 298 2.32 -11.29 10.13
N ARG A 299 3.30 -11.03 11.01
CA ARG A 299 3.25 -11.33 12.45
C ARG A 299 2.06 -10.65 13.11
N LEU A 300 1.93 -9.33 12.93
CA LEU A 300 0.90 -8.50 13.56
C LEU A 300 -0.52 -8.82 13.07
N SER A 301 -0.68 -9.19 11.79
CA SER A 301 -2.01 -9.44 11.19
C SER A 301 -2.43 -10.91 11.16
N LYS A 302 -1.57 -11.82 11.63
CA LYS A 302 -1.78 -13.27 11.55
C LYS A 302 -2.17 -13.70 10.13
N LYS A 303 -1.49 -13.14 9.14
CA LYS A 303 -1.59 -13.54 7.73
C LYS A 303 -0.28 -14.20 7.33
N THR A 304 -0.37 -15.36 6.67
CA THR A 304 0.83 -16.00 6.11
C THR A 304 1.62 -14.99 5.26
N VAL A 305 2.95 -15.08 5.29
CA VAL A 305 3.82 -14.07 4.65
C VAL A 305 3.50 -13.92 3.16
N GLN A 306 3.24 -15.03 2.47
CA GLN A 306 2.85 -15.01 1.06
C GLN A 306 1.53 -14.25 0.81
N ARG A 307 0.57 -14.34 1.73
CA ARG A 307 -0.71 -13.60 1.65
C ARG A 307 -0.48 -12.14 1.99
N ALA A 308 0.20 -11.83 3.10
CA ALA A 308 0.50 -10.46 3.51
C ALA A 308 1.19 -9.67 2.39
N ALA A 309 2.07 -10.30 1.60
CA ALA A 309 2.75 -9.67 0.47
C ALA A 309 1.80 -9.20 -0.65
N ARG A 310 0.61 -9.79 -0.76
CA ARG A 310 -0.38 -9.55 -1.82
C ARG A 310 -1.59 -8.76 -1.35
N LEU A 311 -1.69 -8.52 -0.05
CA LEU A 311 -2.76 -7.75 0.54
C LEU A 311 -2.47 -6.26 0.47
N SER A 312 -3.54 -5.47 0.34
CA SER A 312 -3.46 -4.04 0.63
C SER A 312 -3.24 -3.84 2.12
N THR A 313 -2.60 -2.75 2.52
CA THR A 313 -2.44 -2.39 3.95
C THR A 313 -3.79 -2.26 4.66
N GLY A 314 -4.84 -1.80 3.96
CA GLY A 314 -6.22 -1.79 4.45
C GLY A 314 -6.78 -3.20 4.76
N SER A 315 -6.41 -4.19 3.96
CA SER A 315 -6.78 -5.58 4.23
C SER A 315 -5.97 -6.20 5.37
N ILE A 316 -4.71 -5.78 5.54
CA ILE A 316 -3.86 -6.22 6.67
C ILE A 316 -4.42 -5.67 7.99
N ILE A 317 -4.76 -4.37 8.06
CA ILE A 317 -5.36 -3.81 9.28
C ILE A 317 -6.74 -4.41 9.57
N SER A 318 -7.53 -4.71 8.53
CA SER A 318 -8.82 -5.41 8.70
C SER A 318 -8.65 -6.81 9.30
N ALA A 319 -7.56 -7.51 8.96
CA ALA A 319 -7.26 -8.81 9.56
C ALA A 319 -6.91 -8.72 11.05
N MET A 320 -6.24 -7.64 11.46
CA MET A 320 -5.99 -7.36 12.88
C MET A 320 -7.30 -7.05 13.62
N GLN A 321 -8.18 -6.25 13.00
CA GLN A 321 -9.51 -5.95 13.56
C GLN A 321 -10.37 -7.21 13.68
N LEU A 322 -10.32 -8.11 12.69
CA LEU A 322 -10.99 -9.42 12.74
C LEU A 322 -10.54 -10.23 13.95
N GLU A 323 -9.24 -10.29 14.22
CA GLU A 323 -8.71 -10.99 15.39
C GLU A 323 -9.29 -10.45 16.70
N VAL A 324 -9.29 -9.12 16.88
CA VAL A 324 -9.85 -8.48 18.08
C VAL A 324 -11.33 -8.79 18.22
N VAL A 325 -12.10 -8.64 17.14
CA VAL A 325 -13.56 -8.88 17.15
C VAL A 325 -13.91 -10.34 17.43
N ILE A 326 -13.20 -11.29 16.79
CA ILE A 326 -13.43 -12.73 17.00
C ILE A 326 -12.97 -13.14 18.40
N GLY A 327 -11.86 -12.60 18.89
CA GLY A 327 -11.38 -12.82 20.26
C GLY A 327 -12.36 -12.32 21.32
N ASP A 328 -13.12 -11.27 21.01
CA ASP A 328 -14.25 -10.81 21.83
C ASP A 328 -15.50 -11.71 21.67
N GLY A 329 -15.46 -12.82 20.94
CA GLY A 329 -16.61 -13.70 20.73
C GLY A 329 -17.75 -13.05 19.91
N CYS A 330 -17.45 -11.99 19.16
CA CYS A 330 -18.43 -11.29 18.33
C CYS A 330 -18.59 -11.95 16.97
N LEU A 331 -19.81 -11.91 16.43
CA LEU A 331 -20.14 -12.35 15.08
C LEU A 331 -19.66 -11.32 14.06
N VAL A 332 -18.90 -11.79 13.08
CA VAL A 332 -18.49 -10.95 11.93
C VAL A 332 -19.41 -11.23 10.76
N PRO A 333 -20.25 -10.29 10.30
CA PRO A 333 -21.18 -10.55 9.21
C PRO A 333 -20.45 -10.81 7.88
N TRP A 334 -20.94 -11.77 7.09
CA TRP A 334 -20.42 -12.06 5.75
C TRP A 334 -20.57 -10.87 4.81
N ARG A 335 -21.73 -10.21 4.84
CA ARG A 335 -22.01 -9.00 4.05
C ARG A 335 -22.23 -7.84 4.99
N LYS A 336 -21.64 -6.69 4.66
CA LYS A 336 -21.94 -5.44 5.36
C LYS A 336 -23.41 -5.08 5.12
N GLY A 337 -24.22 -5.17 6.17
CA GLY A 337 -25.63 -4.75 6.15
C GLY A 337 -25.85 -3.32 6.63
N THR A 338 -24.88 -2.74 7.34
CA THR A 338 -25.00 -1.41 7.93
C THR A 338 -24.88 -0.33 6.86
N VAL A 339 -26.01 0.30 6.55
CA VAL A 339 -26.07 1.50 5.74
C VAL A 339 -25.68 2.72 6.55
N GLU A 340 -25.26 3.76 5.85
CA GLU A 340 -25.08 5.09 6.39
C GLU A 340 -26.41 5.63 6.96
N GLU A 341 -26.35 6.35 8.08
CA GLU A 341 -27.53 7.03 8.61
C GLU A 341 -27.97 8.14 7.64
N PRO A 342 -29.28 8.27 7.35
CA PRO A 342 -29.77 9.32 6.47
C PRO A 342 -29.32 10.70 6.94
N LYS A 343 -28.79 11.51 6.01
CA LYS A 343 -28.34 12.89 6.25
C LYS A 343 -29.10 13.86 5.38
N THR A 344 -29.38 15.04 5.92
CA THR A 344 -29.88 16.19 5.19
C THR A 344 -28.77 16.81 4.33
N ALA A 345 -29.15 17.61 3.33
CA ALA A 345 -28.17 18.31 2.49
C ALA A 345 -27.30 19.30 3.30
N GLU A 346 -27.86 19.92 4.34
CA GLU A 346 -27.14 20.84 5.23
C GLU A 346 -26.09 20.12 6.08
N GLU A 347 -26.45 18.95 6.62
CA GLU A 347 -25.51 18.08 7.34
C GLU A 347 -24.37 17.66 6.43
N LEU A 348 -24.65 17.20 5.21
CA LEU A 348 -23.61 16.82 4.23
C LEU A 348 -22.66 17.99 3.93
N LEU A 349 -23.16 19.20 3.70
CA LEU A 349 -22.32 20.38 3.45
C LEU A 349 -21.44 20.75 4.66
N THR A 350 -21.85 20.37 5.87
CA THR A 350 -21.15 20.69 7.10
C THR A 350 -20.12 19.63 7.47
N ILE A 351 -20.46 18.35 7.34
CA ILE A 351 -19.70 17.23 7.91
C ILE A 351 -18.87 16.45 6.87
N ASP A 352 -19.32 16.39 5.61
CA ASP A 352 -18.61 15.72 4.51
C ASP A 352 -17.47 16.61 3.99
N LYS A 353 -16.52 16.86 4.90
CA LYS A 353 -15.33 17.68 4.68
C LYS A 353 -14.09 16.83 4.93
N GLY A 354 -13.11 17.00 4.06
CA GLY A 354 -11.77 16.45 4.25
C GLY A 354 -11.02 17.09 5.44
N GLY A 355 -9.75 16.73 5.57
CA GLY A 355 -8.84 17.40 6.50
C GLY A 355 -8.69 18.89 6.18
N LEU A 356 -8.30 19.68 7.18
CA LEU A 356 -8.13 21.12 6.99
C LEU A 356 -7.06 21.39 5.94
N THR A 357 -7.37 22.27 5.01
CA THR A 357 -6.40 22.80 4.05
C THR A 357 -6.44 24.31 4.13
N TYR A 358 -5.39 24.90 4.69
CA TYR A 358 -5.21 26.34 4.71
C TYR A 358 -4.42 26.73 3.48
N GLN A 359 -5.09 27.32 2.48
CA GLN A 359 -4.49 27.55 1.16
C GLN A 359 -3.24 28.44 1.23
N PRO A 360 -2.10 28.00 0.65
CA PRO A 360 -0.89 28.80 0.70
C PRO A 360 -0.99 29.98 -0.26
N ARG A 361 -0.38 31.11 0.13
CA ARG A 361 -0.16 32.22 -0.79
C ARG A 361 1.05 31.91 -1.68
N PRO A 362 0.90 31.87 -3.03
CA PRO A 362 2.03 31.62 -3.92
C PRO A 362 3.16 32.61 -3.66
N GLY A 363 4.39 32.12 -3.63
CA GLY A 363 5.55 32.95 -3.33
C GLY A 363 6.74 32.16 -2.82
N LEU A 364 7.84 32.88 -2.58
CA LEU A 364 9.07 32.37 -1.99
C LEU A 364 9.18 32.95 -0.57
N TYR A 365 9.35 32.07 0.41
CA TYR A 365 9.41 32.40 1.83
C TYR A 365 10.71 31.88 2.41
N GLU A 366 11.25 32.60 3.38
CA GLU A 366 12.49 32.25 4.08
C GLU A 366 12.20 31.95 5.55
N ASN A 367 13.11 31.20 6.18
CA ASN A 367 13.03 30.84 7.60
C ASN A 367 11.67 30.25 8.00
N VAL A 368 11.17 29.27 7.25
CA VAL A 368 9.85 28.65 7.49
C VAL A 368 10.01 27.39 8.33
N GLY A 369 9.35 27.32 9.49
CA GLY A 369 9.27 26.09 10.28
C GLY A 369 8.14 25.18 9.79
N GLU A 370 8.44 23.91 9.56
CA GLU A 370 7.42 22.87 9.31
C GLU A 370 7.22 22.03 10.57
N ILE A 371 6.01 22.07 11.11
CA ILE A 371 5.62 21.32 12.29
C ILE A 371 4.63 20.23 11.87
N ASP A 372 4.99 18.97 12.13
CA ASP A 372 4.24 17.78 11.76
C ASP A 372 3.61 17.12 12.99
N PHE A 373 2.33 16.73 12.88
CA PHE A 373 1.65 15.95 13.91
C PHE A 373 1.93 14.47 13.72
N SER A 374 2.61 13.86 14.69
CA SER A 374 2.99 12.45 14.64
C SER A 374 1.75 11.54 14.63
N SER A 375 1.42 10.98 13.46
CA SER A 375 0.30 10.06 13.29
C SER A 375 -1.02 10.63 13.83
N MET A 376 -1.35 11.86 13.43
CA MET A 376 -2.49 12.62 13.94
C MET A 376 -3.81 11.82 13.92
N TYR A 377 -4.24 11.36 12.74
CA TYR A 377 -5.53 10.69 12.59
C TYR A 377 -5.64 9.37 13.39
N PRO A 378 -4.65 8.44 13.34
CA PRO A 378 -4.67 7.27 14.20
C PRO A 378 -4.69 7.59 15.70
N THR A 379 -3.98 8.64 16.12
CA THR A 379 -4.00 9.09 17.53
C THR A 379 -5.39 9.58 17.90
N LEU A 380 -6.01 10.42 17.07
CA LEU A 380 -7.40 10.87 17.26
C LEU A 380 -8.38 9.69 17.34
N MET A 381 -8.24 8.71 16.44
CA MET A 381 -9.07 7.51 16.45
C MET A 381 -8.94 6.74 17.78
N SER A 382 -7.73 6.64 18.34
CA SER A 382 -7.48 5.95 19.60
C SER A 382 -8.04 6.72 20.80
N GLU A 383 -7.66 7.99 20.93
CA GLU A 383 -7.97 8.83 22.10
C GLU A 383 -9.46 9.17 22.19
N TYR A 384 -10.12 9.41 21.05
CA TYR A 384 -11.55 9.75 21.01
C TYR A 384 -12.44 8.52 20.83
N ASN A 385 -11.86 7.31 20.88
CA ASN A 385 -12.58 6.04 20.78
C ASN A 385 -13.43 5.95 19.49
N LEU A 386 -12.84 6.27 18.33
CA LEU A 386 -13.54 6.29 17.03
C LEU A 386 -13.52 4.90 16.39
N SER A 387 -14.64 4.19 16.51
CA SER A 387 -14.84 2.83 16.00
C SER A 387 -16.30 2.64 15.54
N PRO A 388 -16.59 1.80 14.53
CA PRO A 388 -17.94 1.62 14.00
C PRO A 388 -19.03 1.39 15.06
N GLU A 389 -18.77 0.49 16.00
CA GLU A 389 -19.67 0.09 17.08
C GLU A 389 -19.71 1.08 18.24
N THR A 390 -18.81 2.06 18.28
CA THR A 390 -18.78 3.10 19.31
C THR A 390 -19.47 4.39 18.86
N MET A 391 -19.59 4.62 17.55
CA MET A 391 -20.27 5.80 17.01
C MET A 391 -21.77 5.72 17.25
N ASN A 392 -22.36 6.82 17.71
CA ASN A 392 -23.79 6.99 17.94
C ASN A 392 -24.42 5.82 18.72
N CYS A 393 -23.67 5.21 19.63
CA CYS A 393 -24.11 3.98 20.29
C CYS A 393 -25.36 4.22 21.15
N ALA A 394 -26.26 3.23 21.18
CA ALA A 394 -27.52 3.31 21.94
C ALA A 394 -27.31 3.38 23.48
N CYS A 395 -26.16 2.89 23.97
CA CYS A 395 -25.90 2.83 25.41
C CYS A 395 -25.48 4.18 26.03
N CYS A 396 -25.16 5.19 25.22
CA CYS A 396 -24.75 6.51 25.68
C CYS A 396 -25.71 7.56 25.12
N ALA A 397 -26.31 8.37 26.00
CA ALA A 397 -26.99 9.58 25.55
C ALA A 397 -25.96 10.60 25.03
N PRO A 398 -26.29 11.39 23.98
CA PRO A 398 -25.52 12.57 23.62
C PRO A 398 -25.44 13.50 24.83
N VAL A 399 -24.23 13.83 25.27
CA VAL A 399 -23.99 14.81 26.34
C VAL A 399 -23.17 15.93 25.74
N ALA A 400 -23.58 17.18 25.94
CA ALA A 400 -22.84 18.34 25.46
C ALA A 400 -21.41 18.35 26.03
N GLY A 401 -20.41 18.48 25.16
CA GLY A 401 -18.99 18.56 25.51
C GLY A 401 -18.28 17.21 25.51
N ALA A 402 -18.58 16.35 26.50
CA ALA A 402 -17.81 15.11 26.69
C ALA A 402 -18.24 13.99 25.72
N GLY A 403 -17.40 13.74 24.72
CA GLY A 403 -17.61 12.68 23.72
C GLY A 403 -18.43 13.12 22.51
N THR A 404 -18.69 14.43 22.35
CA THR A 404 -19.31 14.99 21.13
C THR A 404 -18.24 15.32 20.10
N VAL A 405 -18.53 15.01 18.84
CA VAL A 405 -17.68 15.35 17.70
C VAL A 405 -17.98 16.80 17.28
N PRO A 406 -16.96 17.68 17.14
CA PRO A 406 -17.16 19.04 16.65
C PRO A 406 -17.86 19.06 15.29
N GLU A 407 -18.74 20.04 15.06
CA GLU A 407 -19.47 20.26 13.78
C GLU A 407 -20.41 19.14 13.32
N ALA A 408 -20.26 17.89 13.82
CA ALA A 408 -20.94 16.72 13.29
C ALA A 408 -22.09 16.21 14.16
N GLY A 409 -22.19 16.64 15.43
CA GLY A 409 -23.26 16.22 16.34
C GLY A 409 -23.21 14.75 16.77
N TYR A 410 -22.24 13.98 16.28
CA TYR A 410 -22.03 12.58 16.68
C TYR A 410 -21.51 12.46 18.11
N HIS A 411 -21.74 11.29 18.71
CA HIS A 411 -21.13 10.93 19.98
C HIS A 411 -20.41 9.59 19.93
N THR A 412 -19.43 9.41 20.80
CA THR A 412 -18.68 8.16 20.96
C THR A 412 -19.04 7.45 22.26
N CYS A 413 -18.89 6.13 22.26
CA CYS A 413 -19.18 5.32 23.45
C CYS A 413 -18.19 5.61 24.57
N ARG A 414 -18.71 5.78 25.79
CA ARG A 414 -17.92 5.99 27.02
C ARG A 414 -17.87 4.77 27.94
N ARG A 415 -18.63 3.71 27.61
CA ARG A 415 -18.73 2.49 28.41
C ARG A 415 -17.81 1.37 27.93
N ARG A 416 -17.52 1.34 26.63
CA ARG A 416 -16.64 0.34 26.00
C ARG A 416 -15.62 1.00 25.09
N ARG A 417 -14.42 0.45 25.06
CA ARG A 417 -13.38 0.82 24.09
C ARG A 417 -13.56 0.01 22.81
N GLY A 418 -13.61 0.68 21.67
CA GLY A 418 -13.87 0.05 20.39
C GLY A 418 -12.70 -0.81 19.88
N PHE A 419 -13.00 -1.74 18.97
CA PHE A 419 -12.02 -2.64 18.38
C PHE A 419 -11.01 -1.88 17.51
N VAL A 420 -11.39 -0.78 16.85
CA VAL A 420 -10.46 0.05 16.07
C VAL A 420 -9.39 0.69 16.99
N PRO A 421 -9.74 1.46 18.04
CA PRO A 421 -8.79 1.95 19.05
C PRO A 421 -7.91 0.85 19.66
N ARG A 422 -8.50 -0.30 20.01
CA ARG A 422 -7.75 -1.46 20.56
C ARG A 422 -6.75 -2.05 19.57
N THR A 423 -7.04 -1.97 18.28
CA THR A 423 -6.13 -2.44 17.22
C THR A 423 -5.00 -1.45 16.95
N ILE A 424 -5.27 -0.15 16.95
CA ILE A 424 -4.31 0.88 16.52
C ILE A 424 -3.40 1.39 17.64
N ALA A 425 -3.85 1.39 18.91
CA ALA A 425 -3.03 1.91 20.01
C ALA A 425 -1.73 1.11 20.21
N PRO A 426 -1.75 -0.23 20.22
CA PRO A 426 -0.52 -1.01 20.29
C PRO A 426 0.42 -0.78 19.10
N LEU A 427 -0.12 -0.50 17.90
CA LEU A 427 0.68 -0.14 16.72
C LEU A 427 1.40 1.21 16.90
N LEU A 428 0.72 2.22 17.46
CA LEU A 428 1.31 3.51 17.77
C LEU A 428 2.46 3.35 18.77
N GLU A 429 2.23 2.62 19.86
CA GLU A 429 3.24 2.34 20.89
C GLU A 429 4.44 1.59 20.33
N LYS A 430 4.20 0.51 19.58
CA LYS A 430 5.27 -0.31 18.98
C LYS A 430 6.09 0.50 17.98
N ARG A 431 5.45 1.34 17.17
CA ARG A 431 6.15 2.23 16.22
C ARG A 431 7.02 3.27 16.95
N LEU A 432 6.51 3.86 18.02
CA LEU A 432 7.30 4.78 18.85
C LEU A 432 8.51 4.07 19.46
N ASP A 433 8.35 2.82 19.89
CA ASP A 433 9.46 2.03 20.42
C ASP A 433 10.54 1.76 19.36
N TYR A 434 10.16 1.37 18.15
CA TYR A 434 11.11 1.22 17.04
C TYR A 434 11.88 2.51 16.75
N LYS A 435 11.20 3.66 16.70
CA LYS A 435 11.88 4.97 16.53
C LYS A 435 12.90 5.22 17.65
N ARG A 436 12.57 4.92 18.91
CA ARG A 436 13.51 5.07 20.04
C ARG A 436 14.70 4.13 19.91
N ARG A 437 14.49 2.88 19.52
CA ARG A 437 15.57 1.89 19.32
C ARG A 437 16.48 2.28 18.18
N MET A 438 15.94 2.77 17.05
CA MET A 438 16.74 3.24 15.92
C MET A 438 17.72 4.36 16.30
N ARG A 439 17.27 5.31 17.15
CA ARG A 439 18.12 6.39 17.67
C ARG A 439 19.27 5.89 18.54
N ARG A 440 19.11 4.73 19.19
CA ARG A 440 20.11 4.10 20.08
C ARG A 440 20.96 3.03 19.39
N ALA A 441 20.51 2.51 18.25
CA ALA A 441 21.18 1.42 17.54
C ALA A 441 22.49 1.94 16.93
N ALA A 442 23.62 1.35 17.36
CA ALA A 442 24.94 1.62 16.77
C ALA A 442 25.15 0.86 15.45
N ASP A 443 24.63 -0.37 15.37
CA ASP A 443 24.72 -1.22 14.18
C ASP A 443 23.82 -0.69 13.04
N PRO A 444 24.38 -0.35 11.87
CA PRO A 444 23.62 0.07 10.70
C PRO A 444 22.60 -0.98 10.21
N ALA A 445 22.93 -2.27 10.27
CA ALA A 445 22.04 -3.32 9.79
C ALA A 445 20.79 -3.45 10.67
N LEU A 446 20.97 -3.45 11.99
CA LEU A 446 19.85 -3.35 12.93
C LEU A 446 19.03 -2.09 12.72
N ARG A 447 19.67 -0.93 12.53
CA ARG A 447 18.95 0.34 12.29
C ARG A 447 18.09 0.27 11.04
N GLU A 448 18.60 -0.30 9.95
CA GLU A 448 17.86 -0.50 8.71
C GLU A 448 16.68 -1.48 8.89
N ALA A 449 16.89 -2.59 9.59
CA ALA A 449 15.82 -3.54 9.88
C ALA A 449 14.69 -2.89 10.70
N LEU A 450 15.03 -2.12 11.73
CA LEU A 450 14.07 -1.38 12.54
C LEU A 450 13.33 -0.30 11.72
N ASP A 451 14.02 0.39 10.80
CA ASP A 451 13.37 1.35 9.90
C ASP A 451 12.34 0.67 9.00
N ARG A 452 12.72 -0.46 8.38
CA ARG A 452 11.83 -1.27 7.55
C ARG A 452 10.59 -1.75 8.32
N ARG A 453 10.74 -2.21 9.57
CA ARG A 453 9.63 -2.61 10.44
C ARG A 453 8.72 -1.44 10.79
N GLN A 454 9.26 -0.30 11.23
CA GLN A 454 8.44 0.87 11.57
C GLN A 454 7.74 1.46 10.34
N ARG A 455 8.35 1.38 9.14
CA ARG A 455 7.72 1.78 7.87
C ARG A 455 6.51 0.91 7.55
N GLY A 456 6.58 -0.39 7.80
CA GLY A 456 5.43 -1.29 7.68
C GLY A 456 4.26 -0.80 8.55
N ILE A 457 4.51 -0.57 9.85
CA ILE A 457 3.48 -0.05 10.78
C ILE A 457 2.99 1.33 10.37
N LYS A 458 3.87 2.23 9.92
CA LYS A 458 3.49 3.56 9.41
C LYS A 458 2.44 3.43 8.31
N TRP A 459 2.62 2.51 7.36
CA TRP A 459 1.65 2.31 6.29
C TRP A 459 0.31 1.74 6.75
N LEU A 460 0.29 0.88 7.77
CA LEU A 460 -0.97 0.48 8.42
C LEU A 460 -1.70 1.70 9.03
N LEU A 461 -0.98 2.51 9.80
CA LEU A 461 -1.51 3.71 10.45
C LEU A 461 -1.98 4.77 9.44
N VAL A 462 -1.26 4.98 8.33
CA VAL A 462 -1.68 5.91 7.28
C VAL A 462 -2.99 5.45 6.63
N THR A 463 -3.17 4.13 6.46
CA THR A 463 -4.33 3.61 5.72
C THR A 463 -5.55 3.33 6.58
N CYS A 464 -5.42 3.19 7.90
CA CYS A 464 -6.57 2.91 8.78
C CYS A 464 -7.63 4.00 8.72
N PHE A 465 -7.23 5.28 8.64
CA PHE A 465 -8.14 6.41 8.50
C PHE A 465 -8.97 6.36 7.19
N GLY A 466 -8.31 6.15 6.06
CA GLY A 466 -8.98 6.04 4.76
C GLY A 466 -9.89 4.82 4.68
N TYR A 467 -9.48 3.70 5.31
CA TYR A 467 -10.27 2.47 5.32
C TYR A 467 -11.53 2.57 6.20
N LEU A 468 -11.51 3.41 7.24
CA LEU A 468 -12.67 3.69 8.08
C LEU A 468 -13.82 4.33 7.27
N GLY A 469 -13.50 5.20 6.31
CA GLY A 469 -14.48 5.81 5.40
C GLY A 469 -14.79 5.00 4.14
N TYR A 470 -14.12 3.85 3.93
CA TYR A 470 -14.29 3.08 2.70
C TYR A 470 -15.60 2.29 2.71
N LYS A 471 -16.50 2.57 1.76
CA LYS A 471 -17.83 1.93 1.70
C LYS A 471 -17.80 0.40 1.71
N ASN A 472 -16.80 -0.22 1.07
CA ASN A 472 -16.66 -1.68 1.01
C ASN A 472 -15.73 -2.25 2.09
N ALA A 473 -15.17 -1.41 2.98
CA ALA A 473 -14.44 -1.93 4.13
C ALA A 473 -15.42 -2.65 5.05
N ARG A 474 -15.02 -3.84 5.50
CA ARG A 474 -15.82 -4.67 6.42
C ARG A 474 -16.23 -3.91 7.68
N PHE A 475 -15.29 -3.13 8.22
CA PHE A 475 -15.46 -2.31 9.40
C PHE A 475 -15.49 -0.80 9.06
N GLY A 476 -15.92 -0.44 7.85
CA GLY A 476 -16.04 0.97 7.47
C GLY A 476 -17.31 1.59 8.04
N ARG A 477 -17.20 2.77 8.65
CA ARG A 477 -18.31 3.60 9.15
C ARG A 477 -17.99 5.06 8.82
N ILE A 478 -18.81 5.68 7.98
CA ILE A 478 -18.55 7.03 7.46
C ILE A 478 -18.57 8.07 8.58
N GLU A 479 -19.46 7.91 9.56
CA GLU A 479 -19.59 8.79 10.72
C GLU A 479 -18.29 8.79 11.55
N ALA A 480 -17.60 7.65 11.64
CA ALA A 480 -16.31 7.57 12.33
C ALA A 480 -15.18 8.27 11.52
N HIS A 481 -15.25 8.22 10.20
CA HIS A 481 -14.32 8.92 9.31
C HIS A 481 -14.51 10.45 9.38
N GLU A 482 -15.75 10.91 9.27
CA GLU A 482 -16.14 12.32 9.43
C GLU A 482 -15.77 12.85 10.81
N ALA A 483 -15.98 12.05 11.87
CA ALA A 483 -15.54 12.43 13.22
C ALA A 483 -14.03 12.61 13.32
N THR A 484 -13.27 11.72 12.67
CA THR A 484 -11.82 11.80 12.62
C THR A 484 -11.37 13.06 11.86
N THR A 485 -12.02 13.43 10.76
CA THR A 485 -11.67 14.66 10.02
C THR A 485 -12.06 15.92 10.79
N ALA A 486 -13.23 15.96 11.42
CA ALA A 486 -13.68 17.08 12.22
C ALA A 486 -12.73 17.39 13.38
N LEU A 487 -12.36 16.36 14.14
CA LEU A 487 -11.35 16.50 15.21
C LEU A 487 -10.00 16.93 14.64
N GLY A 488 -9.57 16.39 13.50
CA GLY A 488 -8.33 16.82 12.83
C GLY A 488 -8.35 18.31 12.45
N ARG A 489 -9.47 18.81 11.93
CA ARG A 489 -9.64 20.24 11.63
C ARG A 489 -9.56 21.09 12.89
N GLU A 490 -10.24 20.70 13.96
CA GLU A 490 -10.20 21.39 15.25
C GLU A 490 -8.75 21.49 15.79
N LYS A 491 -7.99 20.39 15.75
CA LYS A 491 -6.59 20.40 16.22
C LYS A 491 -5.69 21.31 15.40
N LEU A 492 -5.87 21.37 14.09
CA LEU A 492 -5.11 22.28 13.23
C LEU A 492 -5.51 23.76 13.44
N LEU A 493 -6.78 24.04 13.72
CA LEU A 493 -7.23 25.38 14.10
C LEU A 493 -6.62 25.81 15.44
N GLN A 494 -6.60 24.93 16.44
CA GLN A 494 -5.90 25.17 17.71
C GLN A 494 -4.41 25.44 17.50
N ALA A 495 -3.75 24.66 16.63
CA ALA A 495 -2.34 24.87 16.29
C ALA A 495 -2.09 26.25 15.65
N LYS A 496 -3.00 26.68 14.77
CA LYS A 496 -2.99 28.02 14.16
C LYS A 496 -3.11 29.11 15.21
N GLU A 497 -4.10 29.01 16.10
CA GLU A 497 -4.33 29.99 17.16
C GLU A 497 -3.10 30.14 18.08
N VAL A 498 -2.48 29.01 18.47
CA VAL A 498 -1.25 29.01 19.28
C VAL A 498 -0.08 29.67 18.55
N ALA A 499 0.09 29.38 17.26
CA ALA A 499 1.15 29.98 16.44
C ALA A 499 0.96 31.50 16.31
N GLU A 500 -0.25 31.94 15.97
CA GLU A 500 -0.56 33.37 15.78
C GLU A 500 -0.47 34.16 17.08
N ALA A 501 -0.93 33.58 18.20
CA ALA A 501 -0.77 34.20 19.52
C ALA A 501 0.70 34.43 19.93
N ARG A 502 1.64 33.68 19.33
CA ARG A 502 3.09 33.84 19.52
C ARG A 502 3.77 34.71 18.46
N GLY A 503 2.98 35.33 17.59
CA GLY A 503 3.47 36.21 16.52
C GLY A 503 4.06 35.47 15.33
N TYR A 504 3.73 34.19 15.13
CA TYR A 504 4.06 33.49 13.89
C TYR A 504 2.97 33.71 12.85
N ALA A 505 3.36 33.94 11.60
CA ALA A 505 2.47 33.93 10.46
C ALA A 505 2.19 32.49 10.03
N MET A 506 0.91 32.11 9.93
CA MET A 506 0.50 30.84 9.34
C MET A 506 0.56 30.94 7.80
N LEU A 507 1.50 30.22 7.18
CA LEU A 507 1.70 30.24 5.73
C LEU A 507 0.87 29.18 5.02
N HIS A 508 0.82 27.97 5.60
CA HIS A 508 0.12 26.83 5.01
C HIS A 508 -0.26 25.84 6.11
N ALA A 509 -1.34 25.09 5.88
CA ALA A 509 -1.66 23.90 6.65
C ALA A 509 -2.25 22.87 5.69
N LEU A 510 -1.82 21.62 5.82
CA LEU A 510 -2.24 20.53 4.97
C LEU A 510 -2.28 19.27 5.80
N THR A 511 -3.48 18.69 5.92
CA THR A 511 -3.76 17.42 6.59
C THR A 511 -3.37 17.33 8.05
N ASP A 512 -2.08 17.24 8.34
CA ASP A 512 -1.43 16.96 9.63
C ASP A 512 -0.13 17.76 9.79
N CYS A 513 0.13 18.73 8.92
CA CYS A 513 1.30 19.60 8.96
C CYS A 513 0.89 21.07 8.93
N VAL A 514 1.68 21.92 9.60
CA VAL A 514 1.59 23.39 9.51
C VAL A 514 2.94 23.99 9.13
N TRP A 515 2.90 25.02 8.28
CA TRP A 515 4.07 25.84 7.93
C TRP A 515 3.88 27.23 8.48
N VAL A 516 4.81 27.64 9.33
CA VAL A 516 4.77 28.88 10.08
C VAL A 516 6.07 29.64 9.92
N ALA A 517 6.02 30.97 9.91
CA ALA A 517 7.20 31.80 9.81
C ALA A 517 7.15 32.95 10.81
N LYS A 518 8.30 33.30 11.36
CA LYS A 518 8.49 34.49 12.19
C LYS A 518 9.87 35.07 11.93
N GLU A 519 9.92 36.38 11.71
CA GLU A 519 11.17 37.09 11.47
C GLU A 519 12.12 36.93 12.66
N GLY A 520 13.37 36.60 12.38
CA GLY A 520 14.41 36.37 13.40
C GLY A 520 14.22 35.13 14.28
N ALA A 521 13.20 34.28 14.04
CA ALA A 521 13.00 33.07 14.83
C ALA A 521 14.10 32.04 14.57
N SER A 522 14.66 31.51 15.65
CA SER A 522 15.63 30.41 15.63
C SER A 522 14.93 29.04 15.59
N GLU A 523 15.68 27.98 15.30
CA GLU A 523 15.19 26.61 15.42
C GLU A 523 14.69 26.29 16.84
N ALA A 524 15.33 26.84 17.87
CA ALA A 524 14.91 26.66 19.26
C ALA A 524 13.52 27.26 19.53
N ASP A 525 13.19 28.38 18.88
CA ASP A 525 11.87 29.01 18.97
C ASP A 525 10.81 28.14 18.30
N TYR A 526 11.09 27.56 17.13
CA TYR A 526 10.19 26.61 16.48
C TYR A 526 9.98 25.33 17.30
N ARG A 527 11.03 24.81 17.94
CA ARG A 527 10.91 23.68 18.88
C ARG A 527 10.11 24.04 20.13
N ALA A 528 10.17 25.28 20.59
CA ALA A 528 9.32 25.76 21.67
C ALA A 528 7.85 25.81 21.21
N LEU A 529 7.59 26.39 20.04
CA LEU A 529 6.25 26.42 19.45
C LEU A 529 5.65 25.03 19.29
N SER A 530 6.41 24.04 18.80
CA SER A 530 5.91 22.67 18.63
C SER A 530 5.51 22.01 19.96
N ARG A 531 6.24 22.28 21.05
CA ARG A 531 5.88 21.82 22.41
C ARG A 531 4.58 22.46 22.89
N ASP A 532 4.38 23.73 22.62
CA ASP A 532 3.17 24.44 23.05
C ASP A 532 1.94 24.04 22.22
N ILE A 533 2.10 23.81 20.91
CA ILE A 533 1.09 23.18 20.07
C ILE A 533 0.74 21.78 20.59
N SER A 534 1.76 20.99 20.96
CA SER A 534 1.52 19.64 21.51
C SER A 534 0.71 19.69 22.80
N ARG A 535 1.03 20.63 23.70
CA ARG A 535 0.30 20.81 24.97
C ARG A 535 -1.14 21.26 24.74
N ALA A 536 -1.37 22.18 23.80
CA ALA A 536 -2.70 22.72 23.53
C ALA A 536 -3.61 21.69 22.83
N THR A 537 -3.07 20.94 21.87
CA THR A 537 -3.85 20.00 21.06
C THR A 537 -4.02 18.63 21.71
N GLY A 538 -3.08 18.23 22.59
CA GLY A 538 -3.00 16.88 23.15
C GLY A 538 -2.38 15.86 22.19
N ILE A 539 -1.86 16.29 21.04
CA ILE A 539 -1.21 15.42 20.03
C ILE A 539 0.25 15.84 19.89
N ALA A 540 1.16 14.86 19.84
CA ALA A 540 2.58 15.13 19.65
C ALA A 540 2.84 15.84 18.30
N ALA A 541 3.29 17.09 18.38
CA ALA A 541 3.74 17.90 17.26
C ALA A 541 5.26 18.08 17.33
N GLU A 542 5.95 17.70 16.27
CA GLU A 542 7.41 17.76 16.17
C GLU A 542 7.82 18.76 15.08
N LEU A 543 8.90 19.50 15.33
CA LEU A 543 9.55 20.27 14.28
C LEU A 543 10.26 19.29 13.35
N GLU A 544 9.77 19.20 12.10
CA GLU A 544 10.41 18.41 11.05
C GLU A 544 11.73 19.09 10.63
N GLY A 545 11.68 20.41 10.41
CA GLY A 545 12.84 21.21 10.06
C GLY A 545 12.49 22.67 9.80
N VAL A 546 13.53 23.48 9.60
CA VAL A 546 13.41 24.89 9.22
C VAL A 546 13.97 25.07 7.81
N TYR A 547 13.12 25.53 6.89
CA TYR A 547 13.49 25.85 5.53
C TYR A 547 14.34 27.11 5.50
N ARG A 548 15.48 27.05 4.81
CA ARG A 548 16.19 28.28 4.42
C ARG A 548 15.34 29.06 3.43
N TRP A 549 14.72 28.36 2.48
CA TRP A 549 13.63 28.88 1.66
C TRP A 549 12.63 27.78 1.23
N LEU A 550 11.39 28.20 1.00
CA LEU A 550 10.26 27.38 0.58
C LEU A 550 9.43 28.13 -0.46
N ALA A 551 9.17 27.49 -1.60
CA ALA A 551 8.35 28.04 -2.68
C ALA A 551 6.97 27.37 -2.72
N PHE A 552 5.90 28.15 -2.60
CA PHE A 552 4.53 27.71 -2.89
C PHE A 552 4.16 28.07 -4.33
N VAL A 553 3.76 27.06 -5.10
CA VAL A 553 3.54 27.18 -6.55
C VAL A 553 2.04 27.41 -6.85
N PRO A 554 1.70 28.34 -7.77
CA PRO A 554 0.32 28.63 -8.08
C PRO A 554 -0.36 27.54 -8.93
N SER A 555 -1.67 27.69 -9.06
CA SER A 555 -2.47 26.95 -10.04
C SER A 555 -2.09 27.38 -11.46
N ARG A 556 -2.30 26.49 -12.44
CA ARG A 556 -1.98 26.78 -13.85
C ARG A 556 -2.91 27.84 -14.47
N GLY A 557 -4.14 27.97 -13.96
CA GLY A 557 -5.14 28.90 -14.48
C GLY A 557 -5.18 30.24 -13.76
N ASN A 558 -4.63 30.34 -12.55
CA ASN A 558 -4.65 31.56 -11.75
C ASN A 558 -3.41 31.65 -10.85
N SER A 559 -2.56 32.63 -11.14
CA SER A 559 -1.29 32.90 -10.43
C SER A 559 -1.46 33.37 -8.99
N ARG A 560 -2.66 33.84 -8.61
CA ARG A 560 -2.97 34.29 -7.23
C ARG A 560 -3.38 33.14 -6.31
N VAL A 561 -3.68 31.97 -6.86
CA VAL A 561 -4.27 30.84 -6.14
C VAL A 561 -3.20 29.76 -5.99
N GLY A 562 -2.75 29.52 -4.75
CA GLY A 562 -1.83 28.44 -4.44
C GLY A 562 -2.49 27.08 -4.53
N VAL A 563 -1.73 26.07 -4.98
CA VAL A 563 -2.19 24.68 -4.93
C VAL A 563 -1.60 24.03 -3.67
N PRO A 564 -2.42 23.54 -2.74
CA PRO A 564 -1.95 23.02 -1.45
C PRO A 564 -0.79 22.01 -1.56
N ASN A 565 -0.91 21.06 -2.48
CA ASN A 565 0.10 20.02 -2.67
C ASN A 565 1.27 20.42 -3.58
N ARG A 566 1.42 21.68 -3.99
CA ARG A 566 2.50 22.13 -4.89
C ARG A 566 3.44 23.08 -4.19
N PHE A 567 4.54 22.53 -3.72
CA PHE A 567 5.62 23.29 -3.10
C PHE A 567 6.95 22.55 -3.20
N PHE A 568 8.03 23.29 -3.12
CA PHE A 568 9.36 22.73 -3.01
C PHE A 568 10.25 23.67 -2.19
N GLY A 569 11.21 23.11 -1.47
CA GLY A 569 12.10 23.86 -0.60
C GLY A 569 13.23 23.01 -0.09
N VAL A 570 14.12 23.66 0.65
CA VAL A 570 15.31 23.03 1.23
C VAL A 570 15.49 23.52 2.67
N PHE A 571 15.72 22.56 3.56
CA PHE A 571 15.98 22.78 4.97
C PHE A 571 17.38 23.37 5.19
N GLY A 572 17.62 23.91 6.38
CA GLY A 572 18.92 24.46 6.77
C GLY A 572 20.06 23.42 6.76
N ASP A 573 19.74 22.14 6.92
CA ASP A 573 20.70 21.02 6.86
C ASP A 573 20.94 20.48 5.43
N GLY A 574 20.25 21.05 4.42
CA GLY A 574 20.34 20.64 3.02
C GLY A 574 19.35 19.56 2.59
N GLU A 575 18.54 19.00 3.49
CA GLU A 575 17.47 18.08 3.08
C GLU A 575 16.42 18.83 2.22
N THR A 576 15.92 18.18 1.18
CA THR A 576 15.01 18.81 0.21
C THR A 576 13.63 18.19 0.27
N LYS A 577 12.58 19.01 0.14
CA LYS A 577 11.20 18.55 0.09
C LYS A 577 10.54 19.04 -1.17
N ILE A 578 9.98 18.11 -1.95
CA ILE A 578 9.37 18.37 -3.25
C ILE A 578 8.00 17.70 -3.32
N ARG A 579 6.94 18.50 -3.56
CA ARG A 579 5.55 18.04 -3.62
C ARG A 579 4.81 18.61 -4.82
N GLY A 580 4.06 17.73 -5.51
CA GLY A 580 3.04 18.06 -6.52
C GLY A 580 3.46 18.75 -7.80
N ILE A 581 4.75 19.03 -8.01
CA ILE A 581 5.32 19.47 -9.29
C ILE A 581 5.56 18.28 -10.23
N GLU A 582 5.90 18.57 -11.48
CA GLU A 582 6.04 17.61 -12.59
C GLU A 582 6.98 16.44 -12.26
N LEU A 583 8.05 16.67 -11.51
CA LEU A 583 9.05 15.69 -11.08
C LEU A 583 8.42 14.50 -10.35
N ARG A 584 7.39 14.76 -9.55
CA ARG A 584 6.73 13.76 -8.69
C ARG A 584 5.53 13.10 -9.35
N ARG A 585 5.25 13.44 -10.61
CA ARG A 585 4.12 12.87 -11.35
C ARG A 585 4.55 11.63 -12.13
N SER A 586 3.76 10.57 -11.99
CA SER A 586 4.01 9.30 -12.69
C SER A 586 3.78 9.38 -14.20
N ASP A 587 3.08 10.41 -14.68
CA ASP A 587 2.77 10.63 -16.09
C ASP A 587 3.68 11.65 -16.78
N THR A 588 4.74 12.10 -16.11
CA THR A 588 5.78 12.96 -16.69
C THR A 588 6.82 12.08 -17.43
N ALA A 589 7.38 12.53 -18.55
CA ALA A 589 8.45 11.79 -19.23
C ALA A 589 9.78 11.86 -18.45
N PRO A 590 10.66 10.84 -18.50
CA PRO A 590 11.96 10.87 -17.82
C PRO A 590 12.80 12.11 -18.13
N LEU A 591 12.82 12.60 -19.38
CA LEU A 591 13.51 13.84 -19.77
C LEU A 591 13.05 15.02 -18.92
N ILE A 592 11.74 15.25 -18.85
CA ILE A 592 11.16 16.40 -18.13
C ILE A 592 11.47 16.29 -16.62
N ARG A 593 11.45 15.06 -16.07
CA ARG A 593 11.87 14.82 -14.69
C ARG A 593 13.34 15.19 -14.49
N ARG A 594 14.24 14.68 -15.34
CA ARG A 594 15.67 14.95 -15.26
C ARG A 594 15.96 16.44 -15.31
N VAL A 595 15.43 17.16 -16.32
CA VAL A 595 15.67 18.59 -16.47
C VAL A 595 15.15 19.37 -15.25
N GLN A 596 13.94 19.06 -14.77
CA GLN A 596 13.41 19.73 -13.56
C GLN A 596 14.22 19.41 -12.31
N GLU A 597 14.74 18.18 -12.19
CA GLU A 597 15.61 17.75 -11.09
C GLU A 597 16.96 18.46 -11.11
N GLU A 598 17.59 18.60 -12.28
CA GLU A 598 18.85 19.34 -12.44
C GLU A 598 18.68 20.82 -12.12
N MET A 599 17.60 21.44 -12.62
CA MET A 599 17.27 22.84 -12.30
C MET A 599 17.03 23.02 -10.79
N LEU A 600 16.33 22.09 -10.15
CA LEU A 600 16.15 22.08 -8.71
C LEU A 600 17.47 21.89 -7.97
N GLY A 601 18.36 21.01 -8.44
CA GLY A 601 19.70 20.83 -7.88
C GLY A 601 20.50 22.13 -7.86
N ALA A 602 20.42 22.94 -8.93
CA ALA A 602 21.01 24.27 -8.95
C ALA A 602 20.35 25.21 -7.91
N LEU A 603 19.02 25.24 -7.85
CA LEU A 603 18.28 26.08 -6.88
C LEU A 603 18.58 25.68 -5.43
N PHE A 604 18.69 24.39 -5.13
CA PHE A 604 19.06 23.87 -3.81
C PHE A 604 20.50 24.20 -3.40
N GLY A 605 21.28 24.89 -4.22
CA GLY A 605 22.51 25.58 -3.80
C GLY A 605 22.30 27.01 -3.27
N ALA A 606 21.17 27.67 -3.55
CA ALA A 606 20.93 29.08 -3.19
C ALA A 606 20.72 29.28 -1.67
N ALA A 607 21.61 30.00 -0.99
CA ALA A 607 21.55 30.21 0.46
C ALA A 607 20.24 30.88 0.93
N ASP A 608 19.72 31.81 0.12
CA ASP A 608 18.58 32.68 0.45
C ASP A 608 17.72 32.97 -0.80
N ALA A 609 16.66 33.76 -0.61
CA ALA A 609 15.76 34.16 -1.69
C ALA A 609 16.43 35.03 -2.76
N ALA A 610 17.47 35.80 -2.42
CA ALA A 610 18.18 36.64 -3.39
C ALA A 610 19.06 35.77 -4.31
N ALA A 611 19.83 34.85 -3.73
CA ALA A 611 20.61 33.85 -4.45
C ALA A 611 19.72 32.96 -5.31
N TYR A 612 18.51 32.61 -4.85
CA TYR A 612 17.53 31.89 -5.66
C TYR A 612 17.19 32.67 -6.93
N ARG A 613 16.86 33.95 -6.79
CA ARG A 613 16.50 34.82 -7.92
C ARG A 613 17.66 35.00 -8.90
N ALA A 614 18.89 35.08 -8.39
CA ALA A 614 20.10 35.23 -9.19
C ALA A 614 20.40 34.01 -10.10
N LEU A 615 19.83 32.83 -9.80
CA LEU A 615 20.03 31.62 -10.62
C LEU A 615 19.13 31.56 -11.86
N ALA A 616 18.16 32.48 -12.02
CA ALA A 616 17.23 32.44 -13.14
C ALA A 616 17.91 32.37 -14.53
N PRO A 617 18.98 33.14 -14.84
CA PRO A 617 19.65 33.06 -16.13
C PRO A 617 20.22 31.66 -16.41
N ARG A 618 20.89 31.06 -15.41
CA ARG A 618 21.45 29.70 -15.51
C ARG A 618 20.37 28.65 -15.79
N LEU A 619 19.22 28.78 -15.13
CA LEU A 619 18.07 27.88 -15.37
C LEU A 619 17.53 28.01 -16.80
N LEU A 620 17.50 29.23 -17.34
CA LEU A 620 17.08 29.46 -18.73
C LEU A 620 18.08 28.89 -19.73
N GLU A 621 19.39 28.98 -19.47
CA GLU A 621 20.44 28.35 -20.29
C GLU A 621 20.33 26.81 -20.29
N MET A 622 20.09 26.21 -19.12
CA MET A 622 19.87 24.76 -19.01
C MET A 622 18.65 24.31 -19.83
N LEU A 623 17.55 25.05 -19.72
CA LEU A 623 16.33 24.79 -20.49
C LEU A 623 16.59 24.94 -22.00
N GLU A 624 17.32 25.98 -22.42
CA GLU A 624 17.64 26.23 -23.83
C GLU A 624 18.48 25.09 -24.44
N GLY A 625 19.52 24.63 -23.75
CA GLY A 625 20.34 23.52 -24.23
C GLY A 625 19.54 22.22 -24.45
N GLU A 626 18.60 21.95 -23.55
CA GLU A 626 17.71 20.79 -23.64
C GLU A 626 16.69 20.93 -24.78
N LEU A 627 16.15 22.13 -24.99
CA LEU A 627 15.24 22.41 -26.11
C LEU A 627 15.93 22.23 -27.46
N ILE A 628 17.19 22.66 -27.59
CA ILE A 628 17.99 22.44 -28.81
C ILE A 628 18.16 20.94 -29.05
N GLY A 629 18.59 20.18 -28.04
CA GLY A 629 18.75 18.72 -28.17
C GLY A 629 17.46 17.98 -28.54
N LEU A 630 16.33 18.42 -27.96
CA LEU A 630 15.00 17.90 -28.25
C LEU A 630 14.55 18.21 -29.68
N ARG A 631 14.77 19.43 -30.18
CA ARG A 631 14.37 19.83 -31.54
C ARG A 631 15.26 19.22 -32.62
N GLU A 632 16.53 18.98 -32.30
CA GLU A 632 17.50 18.31 -33.19
C GLU A 632 17.38 16.78 -33.19
N GLY A 633 16.45 16.20 -32.41
CA GLY A 633 16.25 14.75 -32.38
C GLY A 633 17.35 13.97 -31.62
N ARG A 634 18.17 14.64 -30.80
CA ARG A 634 19.31 14.02 -30.09
C ARG A 634 18.93 13.30 -28.79
N VAL A 635 17.67 13.39 -28.36
CA VAL A 635 17.19 12.74 -27.13
C VAL A 635 16.83 11.27 -27.37
N ASP A 636 17.33 10.38 -26.50
CA ASP A 636 16.92 8.97 -26.48
C ASP A 636 15.40 8.86 -26.28
N VAL A 637 14.74 8.13 -27.16
CA VAL A 637 13.28 7.93 -27.13
C VAL A 637 12.76 7.35 -25.81
N ARG A 638 13.57 6.55 -25.10
CA ARG A 638 13.22 6.02 -23.77
C ARG A 638 13.08 7.14 -22.74
N GLN A 639 13.79 8.26 -22.92
CA GLN A 639 13.65 9.45 -22.07
C GLN A 639 12.36 10.23 -22.34
N LEU A 640 11.70 9.96 -23.48
CA LEU A 640 10.45 10.60 -23.88
C LEU A 640 9.21 9.75 -23.49
N ALA A 641 9.40 8.55 -22.96
CA ALA A 641 8.32 7.65 -22.61
C ALA A 641 7.37 8.24 -21.55
N VAL A 642 6.09 8.37 -21.91
CA VAL A 642 5.01 8.80 -21.03
C VAL A 642 4.23 7.58 -20.54
N THR A 643 4.25 7.33 -19.24
CA THR A 643 3.49 6.23 -18.65
C THR A 643 2.03 6.64 -18.41
N ARG A 644 1.08 5.87 -18.98
CA ARG A 644 -0.36 6.03 -18.75
C ARG A 644 -0.97 4.77 -18.16
N ARG A 645 -1.86 4.92 -17.19
CA ARG A 645 -2.66 3.81 -16.66
C ARG A 645 -3.98 3.71 -17.41
N LEU A 646 -4.34 2.52 -17.85
CA LEU A 646 -5.64 2.26 -18.45
C LEU A 646 -6.73 2.35 -17.37
N SER A 647 -7.69 3.24 -17.56
CA SER A 647 -8.85 3.45 -16.69
C SER A 647 -10.04 2.55 -17.04
N ARG A 648 -10.01 1.89 -18.20
CA ARG A 648 -11.06 1.02 -18.75
C ARG A 648 -10.44 -0.15 -19.47
N GLU A 649 -11.23 -1.16 -19.81
CA GLU A 649 -10.74 -2.20 -20.69
C GLU A 649 -10.40 -1.58 -22.06
N PRO A 650 -9.35 -2.05 -22.75
CA PRO A 650 -8.89 -1.43 -24.00
C PRO A 650 -9.99 -1.26 -25.06
N HIS A 651 -10.93 -2.21 -25.16
CA HIS A 651 -12.06 -2.18 -26.11
C HIS A 651 -13.20 -1.23 -25.71
N GLU A 652 -13.23 -0.73 -24.47
CA GLU A 652 -14.27 0.20 -23.98
C GLU A 652 -13.93 1.68 -24.24
N TYR A 653 -12.73 1.97 -24.73
CA TYR A 653 -12.32 3.32 -25.08
C TYR A 653 -13.01 3.78 -26.37
N LYS A 654 -13.99 4.67 -26.22
CA LYS A 654 -14.68 5.32 -27.35
C LYS A 654 -13.92 6.53 -27.91
N ALA A 655 -13.18 7.22 -27.04
CA ALA A 655 -12.39 8.38 -27.42
C ALA A 655 -10.97 7.97 -27.80
N ALA A 656 -10.47 8.49 -28.92
CA ALA A 656 -9.13 8.26 -29.43
C ALA A 656 -8.07 9.11 -28.69
N GLY A 657 -8.00 8.96 -27.37
CA GLY A 657 -6.92 9.52 -26.56
C GLY A 657 -5.62 8.73 -26.75
N ALA A 658 -4.47 9.37 -26.51
CA ALA A 658 -3.15 8.76 -26.73
C ALA A 658 -2.97 7.37 -26.09
N ALA A 659 -3.46 7.19 -24.85
CA ALA A 659 -3.39 5.91 -24.15
C ALA A 659 -4.27 4.82 -24.82
N ALA A 660 -5.43 5.20 -25.35
CA ALA A 660 -6.32 4.26 -26.05
C ALA A 660 -5.73 3.84 -27.38
N LEU A 661 -5.08 4.77 -28.09
CA LEU A 661 -4.41 4.52 -29.37
C LEU A 661 -3.25 3.54 -29.22
N ALA A 662 -2.32 3.84 -28.28
CA ALA A 662 -1.21 2.96 -27.98
C ALA A 662 -1.67 1.57 -27.50
N ALA A 663 -2.72 1.50 -26.65
CA ALA A 663 -3.29 0.22 -26.24
C ALA A 663 -3.91 -0.56 -27.41
N GLY A 664 -4.62 0.13 -28.31
CA GLY A 664 -5.22 -0.49 -29.50
C GLY A 664 -4.19 -1.07 -30.46
N GLU A 665 -3.06 -0.39 -30.63
CA GLU A 665 -1.92 -0.86 -31.43
C GLU A 665 -1.29 -2.12 -30.81
N MET A 666 -1.09 -2.14 -29.49
CA MET A 666 -0.58 -3.33 -28.80
C MET A 666 -1.57 -4.52 -28.89
N LEU A 667 -2.87 -4.26 -28.82
CA LEU A 667 -3.90 -5.29 -28.99
C LEU A 667 -3.91 -5.91 -30.39
N SER A 668 -3.70 -5.11 -31.45
CA SER A 668 -3.68 -5.63 -32.83
C SER A 668 -2.53 -6.59 -33.07
N LEU A 669 -1.45 -6.48 -32.29
CA LEU A 669 -0.32 -7.41 -32.26
C LEU A 669 -0.49 -8.57 -31.27
N GLY A 670 -1.69 -8.74 -30.70
CA GLY A 670 -2.03 -9.86 -29.82
C GLY A 670 -1.60 -9.70 -28.35
N VAL A 671 -1.11 -8.52 -27.94
CA VAL A 671 -0.79 -8.24 -26.54
C VAL A 671 -2.08 -8.14 -25.73
N LYS A 672 -2.19 -8.94 -24.67
CA LYS A 672 -3.36 -8.92 -23.78
C LYS A 672 -3.18 -7.85 -22.71
N LEU A 673 -3.92 -6.75 -22.83
CA LEU A 673 -3.98 -5.67 -21.86
C LEU A 673 -5.30 -5.70 -21.06
N ARG A 674 -5.27 -5.18 -19.84
CA ARG A 674 -6.40 -5.07 -18.90
C ARG A 674 -6.54 -3.68 -18.31
N ALA A 675 -7.75 -3.34 -17.86
CA ALA A 675 -7.96 -2.10 -17.13
C ALA A 675 -7.07 -2.07 -15.87
N GLY A 676 -6.45 -0.93 -15.57
CA GLY A 676 -5.56 -0.75 -14.43
C GLY A 676 -4.08 -1.05 -14.71
N GLU A 677 -3.75 -1.72 -15.82
CA GLU A 677 -2.36 -1.88 -16.25
C GLU A 677 -1.78 -0.54 -16.75
N LYS A 678 -0.44 -0.44 -16.72
CA LYS A 678 0.31 0.71 -17.23
C LYS A 678 0.83 0.40 -18.63
N ILE A 679 0.82 1.41 -19.48
CA ILE A 679 1.44 1.41 -20.81
C ILE A 679 2.40 2.59 -20.93
N GLU A 680 3.45 2.42 -21.71
CA GLU A 680 4.40 3.48 -22.05
C GLU A 680 4.18 3.88 -23.50
N LEU A 681 4.02 5.19 -23.74
CA LEU A 681 3.77 5.74 -25.06
C LEU A 681 4.67 6.94 -25.35
N ILE A 682 4.84 7.24 -26.63
CA ILE A 682 5.55 8.43 -27.13
C ILE A 682 4.58 9.21 -28.00
N PHE A 683 4.54 10.53 -27.83
CA PHE A 683 3.81 11.41 -28.74
C PHE A 683 4.59 11.65 -30.04
N THR A 684 3.95 11.40 -31.18
CA THR A 684 4.51 11.53 -32.53
C THR A 684 4.05 12.81 -33.23
N ASP A 685 2.76 13.13 -33.14
CA ASP A 685 2.15 14.42 -33.47
C ASP A 685 0.88 14.58 -32.64
N ALA A 686 1.01 15.14 -31.43
CA ALA A 686 -0.07 15.18 -30.44
C ALA A 686 -1.32 15.91 -30.94
N ARG A 687 -1.20 16.73 -32.00
CA ARG A 687 -2.28 17.52 -32.59
C ARG A 687 -2.74 16.99 -33.96
N ALA A 688 -2.23 15.85 -34.40
CA ALA A 688 -2.60 15.23 -35.67
C ALA A 688 -4.12 15.09 -35.83
N LYS A 689 -4.62 15.40 -37.03
CA LYS A 689 -6.04 15.16 -37.37
C LYS A 689 -6.37 13.68 -37.33
N PHE A 690 -5.47 12.84 -37.86
CA PHE A 690 -5.61 11.40 -37.82
C PHE A 690 -5.15 10.86 -36.45
N PRO A 691 -6.03 10.20 -35.66
CA PRO A 691 -5.67 9.81 -34.31
C PRO A 691 -4.49 8.84 -34.22
N GLY A 692 -4.32 7.94 -35.20
CA GLY A 692 -3.20 6.98 -35.21
C GLY A 692 -1.81 7.63 -35.32
N ASP A 693 -1.74 8.91 -35.67
CA ASP A 693 -0.48 9.66 -35.76
C ASP A 693 -0.15 10.41 -34.47
N ARG A 694 -1.01 10.36 -33.44
CA ARG A 694 -0.84 11.14 -32.21
C ARG A 694 0.16 10.56 -31.24
N ALA A 695 0.14 9.25 -31.07
CA ALA A 695 1.02 8.56 -30.14
C ALA A 695 1.21 7.10 -30.56
N LYS A 696 2.38 6.55 -30.23
CA LYS A 696 2.76 5.15 -30.45
C LYS A 696 3.12 4.49 -29.13
N ALA A 697 2.89 3.18 -28.98
CA ALA A 697 3.44 2.45 -27.85
C ALA A 697 4.98 2.44 -27.93
N LEU A 698 5.69 2.68 -26.81
CA LEU A 698 7.16 2.69 -26.78
C LEU A 698 7.74 1.38 -27.32
N ALA A 699 7.13 0.26 -26.94
CA ALA A 699 7.57 -1.06 -27.39
C ALA A 699 7.48 -1.27 -28.91
N LEU A 700 6.66 -0.48 -29.60
CA LEU A 700 6.44 -0.56 -31.05
C LEU A 700 7.21 0.52 -31.79
N TRP A 701 8.03 1.30 -31.09
CA TRP A 701 8.83 2.36 -31.68
C TRP A 701 9.93 1.77 -32.57
N ASP A 702 9.89 2.15 -33.85
CA ASP A 702 10.83 1.71 -34.91
C ASP A 702 11.63 2.90 -35.49
N GLY A 703 11.43 4.11 -34.97
CA GLY A 703 12.04 5.33 -35.49
C GLY A 703 11.53 5.80 -36.85
N SER A 704 10.55 5.11 -37.46
CA SER A 704 9.99 5.49 -38.77
C SER A 704 9.24 6.82 -38.74
N ARG A 705 8.79 7.22 -37.56
CA ARG A 705 8.17 8.52 -37.28
C ARG A 705 8.99 9.21 -36.21
N GLY A 706 9.29 10.50 -36.40
CA GLY A 706 9.87 11.33 -35.35
C GLY A 706 8.90 11.51 -34.18
N TYR A 707 9.37 12.11 -33.10
CA TYR A 707 8.52 12.49 -31.96
C TYR A 707 8.10 13.96 -32.05
N ASP A 708 7.00 14.31 -31.37
CA ASP A 708 6.48 15.68 -31.31
C ASP A 708 7.34 16.54 -30.37
N ALA A 709 8.44 17.10 -30.88
CA ALA A 709 9.39 17.91 -30.10
C ALA A 709 8.70 19.10 -29.41
N GLU A 710 7.74 19.75 -30.07
CA GLU A 710 7.05 20.91 -29.50
C GLU A 710 6.08 20.53 -28.38
N TRP A 711 5.45 19.36 -28.43
CA TRP A 711 4.67 18.86 -27.30
C TRP A 711 5.54 18.64 -26.05
N TYR A 712 6.72 18.04 -26.21
CA TYR A 712 7.66 17.85 -25.10
C TYR A 712 8.25 19.18 -24.62
N ALA A 713 8.51 20.14 -25.53
CA ALA A 713 8.91 21.50 -25.18
C ALA A 713 7.84 22.20 -24.32
N GLU A 714 6.56 22.07 -24.68
CA GLU A 714 5.45 22.61 -23.88
C GLU A 714 5.38 22.00 -22.46
N GLU A 715 5.72 20.72 -22.30
CA GLU A 715 5.82 20.11 -20.97
C GLU A 715 7.07 20.56 -20.19
N LEU A 716 8.22 20.75 -20.87
CA LEU A 716 9.42 21.36 -20.27
C LEU A 716 9.14 22.78 -19.79
N PHE A 717 8.43 23.60 -20.57
CA PHE A 717 8.03 24.94 -20.14
C PHE A 717 7.15 24.91 -18.88
N LYS A 718 6.23 23.94 -18.76
CA LYS A 718 5.41 23.79 -17.55
C LYS A 718 6.28 23.44 -16.34
N ALA A 719 7.22 22.51 -16.51
CA ALA A 719 8.14 22.09 -15.46
C ALA A 719 9.06 23.25 -15.03
N ALA A 720 9.69 23.94 -15.97
CA ALA A 720 10.56 25.08 -15.70
C ALA A 720 9.80 26.27 -15.10
N ALA A 721 8.59 26.58 -15.60
CA ALA A 721 7.78 27.67 -15.07
C ALA A 721 7.38 27.47 -13.61
N SER A 722 7.20 26.22 -13.16
CA SER A 722 6.94 25.96 -11.73
C SER A 722 8.10 26.41 -10.83
N LEU A 723 9.34 26.37 -11.34
CA LEU A 723 10.56 26.78 -10.65
C LEU A 723 10.86 28.27 -10.85
N LEU A 724 10.52 28.83 -12.01
CA LEU A 724 10.79 30.23 -12.34
C LEU A 724 9.64 31.17 -11.95
N PHE A 725 8.50 30.64 -11.49
CA PHE A 725 7.40 31.47 -11.01
C PHE A 725 7.82 32.49 -9.91
N PRO A 726 8.64 32.13 -8.89
CA PRO A 726 9.11 33.10 -7.90
C PRO A 726 9.90 34.28 -8.48
N VAL A 727 10.49 34.13 -9.68
CA VAL A 727 11.18 35.21 -10.41
C VAL A 727 10.28 35.92 -11.43
N GLY A 728 8.98 35.60 -11.44
CA GLY A 728 7.98 36.25 -12.28
C GLY A 728 7.83 35.67 -13.70
N LEU A 729 8.41 34.50 -13.99
CA LEU A 729 8.32 33.87 -15.30
C LEU A 729 7.32 32.71 -15.30
N GLY A 730 6.28 32.82 -16.14
CA GLY A 730 5.32 31.76 -16.38
C GLY A 730 5.60 30.95 -17.65
N SER A 731 4.84 29.88 -17.85
CA SER A 731 4.98 29.02 -19.05
C SER A 731 4.71 29.78 -20.35
N GLY A 732 3.84 30.80 -20.33
CA GLY A 732 3.59 31.67 -21.48
C GLY A 732 4.80 32.56 -21.84
N ASP A 733 5.55 33.01 -20.85
CA ASP A 733 6.76 33.82 -21.06
C ASP A 733 7.89 32.97 -21.63
N LEU A 734 8.06 31.74 -21.12
CA LEU A 734 9.03 30.79 -21.65
C LEU A 734 8.72 30.41 -23.11
N LYS A 735 7.45 30.21 -23.45
CA LYS A 735 7.03 29.92 -24.83
C LYS A 735 7.31 31.09 -25.79
N LYS A 736 7.20 32.34 -25.33
CA LYS A 736 7.57 33.52 -26.13
C LYS A 736 9.09 33.67 -26.27
N ARG A 737 9.84 33.30 -25.23
CA ARG A 737 11.30 33.39 -25.19
C ARG A 737 11.97 32.33 -26.08
N PHE A 738 11.41 31.12 -26.14
CA PHE A 738 11.96 29.99 -26.90
C PHE A 738 10.97 29.53 -27.99
N PRO A 739 10.76 30.34 -29.05
CA PRO A 739 9.87 29.97 -30.15
C PRO A 739 10.36 28.67 -30.85
N PRO A 740 9.46 27.96 -31.57
CA PRO A 740 9.78 26.72 -32.31
C PRO A 740 11.02 26.82 -33.17
#